data_AF-A0A968PKY0-F1
#
_entry.id   AF-A0A968PKY0-F1
#
_cell.length_a   1.000
_cell.length_b   1.000
_cell.length_c   1.000
_cell.angle_alpha   90.00
_cell.angle_beta   90.00
_cell.angle_gamma   90.00
#
_symmetry.space_group_name_H-M   'P 1'
#
loop_
_entity.id
_entity.type
_entity.pdbx_description
1 polymer ?
#
loop_
_entity_poly.entity_id
_entity_poly.type
_entity_poly.pdbx_seq_one_letter_code
_entity_poly.pdbx_strand_id
1 'polypeptide(L)'
;MIGDSSLTVGSTVFSEGGNIIRGLLFLNNNLVIVSDDSFVEENWFGFTPDGQNIFFPTQDGEPSGSQRSGVRINQEASGVVVRDNHFVGSGGIALDVEGDDNFIVNNTIGTRLDGTVPAPPNPANRCVQNPDTGNWFGGNGLQLSGSRNQVTDNIIAGMLQIGSTATALNMGGSRHFIADNLIGVGSDGTSGFLCGFGIQIDGEFSQVINNTIANSDSTAYFIGIDRFGAYGVTLRNNVVRDVADYADYSTQAPIAFTTFRPAVITGIDGTTVTGTSAPGYPCPFCTVEVFLEDDDDLVETLESLAVVTATADGDWTATLPRPLAAGEFLRTLSTANDLNIISGFETGTTVPNPSILYPITGLDAVDLVGPTAGEVNTTYVYTATISPLDAGRPISITASATDLNLSPVLISSETTDAAVYELSWGTTGVKTLVVTATNDISVVTDSLEVLIGTPLTPLESVEITGPAMGSTGIEYSFTATVSPNDATTPVSYTWTVDDQDTVSVSNGLSNEQTYTWDTPGTRTLTVTAENSAGAPVEATFEIIIEEAVATPPASVELTGPESGMVGVEYSFTARVTPSETTRPITFTWEADDQLPVTGSGNAINNTQRFTWDSVGTRTLTVTVDNGLGIVSDTVQIDITEMTTEPVPVTGVTISGPSVGEIGTAYTFEAAVSPNNATTPVSYTWVADDLAVTPVIVTDGLTNTQSFTWEVSGTKTVTVTAFNGSGEPVSDEFQIDIRSFTRTTTLVSDTATTFEPAPNITIQFPAGTVSDTVNIEFSDTFTRPLPENTVLLRRIVLLGEDTEGATVSSTDNEFQVFVILDESVLPDGTTSEDVLIYYWDGSAWVLIDDVNRPGLAQALTFSFSTNLLTEFVVVVPEQTNENFVYLPLVRRIVAAP
;
A
#
# COMPACT_ATOMS: atom_id res chain seq x y z
N MET A 1 72.86 -9.55 -29.47
CA MET A 1 71.78 -9.27 -30.44
C MET A 1 71.53 -10.51 -31.27
N ILE A 2 70.36 -11.12 -31.08
CA ILE A 2 69.76 -12.13 -31.97
C ILE A 2 68.63 -11.41 -32.72
N GLY A 3 68.23 -11.86 -33.91
CA GLY A 3 67.22 -11.18 -34.73
C GLY A 3 66.20 -12.13 -35.37
N ASP A 4 64.96 -11.62 -35.46
CA ASP A 4 63.79 -12.14 -36.19
C ASP A 4 63.52 -13.66 -36.12
N SER A 5 63.94 -14.32 -35.05
CA SER A 5 63.70 -15.76 -34.86
C SER A 5 63.63 -16.13 -33.38
N SER A 6 62.70 -17.01 -33.02
CA SER A 6 62.60 -17.57 -31.67
C SER A 6 63.86 -18.39 -31.35
N LEU A 7 64.51 -18.08 -30.23
CA LEU A 7 65.61 -18.91 -29.73
C LEU A 7 65.03 -20.05 -28.91
N THR A 8 65.03 -21.26 -29.46
CA THR A 8 64.61 -22.46 -28.71
C THR A 8 65.82 -23.10 -28.02
N VAL A 9 65.79 -23.18 -26.69
CA VAL A 9 66.80 -23.86 -25.87
C VAL A 9 66.34 -25.30 -25.63
N GLY A 10 67.18 -26.27 -25.99
CA GLY A 10 66.91 -27.72 -25.86
C GLY A 10 66.61 -28.45 -27.19
N SER A 11 66.45 -27.74 -28.31
CA SER A 11 65.89 -28.31 -29.55
C SER A 11 66.85 -29.13 -30.44
N THR A 12 68.16 -29.19 -30.14
CA THR A 12 69.11 -30.06 -30.87
C THR A 12 70.20 -30.64 -29.97
N VAL A 13 70.23 -31.98 -29.87
CA VAL A 13 71.26 -32.86 -29.26
C VAL A 13 71.51 -32.67 -27.75
N PHE A 14 71.28 -31.48 -27.19
CA PHE A 14 71.33 -31.18 -25.77
C PHE A 14 69.92 -31.11 -25.20
N SER A 15 69.30 -32.29 -25.04
CA SER A 15 68.10 -32.49 -24.21
C SER A 15 68.47 -32.68 -22.73
N GLU A 16 69.59 -32.09 -22.29
CA GLU A 16 70.04 -32.12 -20.90
C GLU A 16 69.46 -30.86 -20.23
N GLY A 17 68.77 -31.04 -19.11
CA GLY A 17 68.30 -29.93 -18.26
C GLY A 17 69.46 -29.19 -17.60
N GLY A 18 69.18 -28.10 -16.88
CA GLY A 18 70.23 -27.28 -16.26
C GLY A 18 70.87 -26.24 -17.18
N ASN A 19 70.18 -25.84 -18.27
CA ASN A 19 70.67 -24.76 -19.15
C ASN A 19 70.65 -23.42 -18.40
N ILE A 20 71.68 -22.57 -18.58
CA ILE A 20 71.75 -21.25 -17.92
C ILE A 20 71.84 -20.15 -18.99
N ILE A 21 70.88 -19.23 -18.97
CA ILE A 21 70.77 -18.08 -19.86
C ILE A 21 70.86 -16.82 -18.99
N ARG A 22 71.97 -16.07 -19.10
CA ARG A 22 72.25 -14.92 -18.23
C ARG A 22 72.90 -13.74 -18.94
N GLY A 23 72.53 -12.52 -18.56
CA GLY A 23 73.22 -11.29 -18.94
C GLY A 23 73.00 -10.86 -20.40
N LEU A 24 71.89 -11.26 -21.02
CA LEU A 24 71.61 -11.03 -22.44
C LEU A 24 70.52 -9.97 -22.66
N LEU A 25 70.69 -9.17 -23.72
CA LEU A 25 69.66 -8.27 -24.25
C LEU A 25 69.00 -8.88 -25.49
N PHE A 26 67.69 -9.10 -25.41
CA PHE A 26 66.80 -9.59 -26.46
C PHE A 26 65.92 -8.46 -26.98
N LEU A 27 66.20 -7.96 -28.20
CA LEU A 27 65.49 -6.81 -28.77
C LEU A 27 64.08 -7.17 -29.29
N ASN A 28 63.99 -8.20 -30.15
CA ASN A 28 62.75 -8.63 -30.82
C ASN A 28 62.69 -10.16 -31.00
N ASN A 29 62.97 -10.94 -29.93
CA ASN A 29 62.96 -12.42 -30.01
C ASN A 29 62.38 -13.01 -28.72
N ASN A 30 61.64 -14.12 -28.88
CA ASN A 30 61.16 -14.92 -27.75
C ASN A 30 62.20 -16.01 -27.42
N LEU A 31 62.48 -16.20 -26.13
CA LEU A 31 63.25 -17.33 -25.62
C LEU A 31 62.29 -18.49 -25.27
N VAL A 32 62.32 -19.57 -26.05
CA VAL A 32 61.47 -20.75 -25.82
C VAL A 32 62.28 -21.82 -25.11
N ILE A 33 61.86 -22.19 -23.90
CA ILE A 33 62.49 -23.23 -23.08
C ILE A 33 61.69 -24.53 -23.25
N VAL A 34 62.37 -25.60 -23.70
CA VAL A 34 61.79 -26.96 -23.84
C VAL A 34 62.56 -28.02 -23.03
N SER A 35 63.32 -27.58 -22.02
CA SER A 35 64.17 -28.44 -21.18
C SER A 35 63.97 -28.13 -19.70
N ASP A 36 63.95 -29.18 -18.88
CA ASP A 36 63.80 -29.08 -17.42
C ASP A 36 64.96 -28.32 -16.74
N ASP A 37 64.75 -27.98 -15.46
CA ASP A 37 65.75 -27.45 -14.52
C ASP A 37 66.56 -26.25 -15.04
N SER A 38 66.00 -25.48 -15.98
CA SER A 38 66.73 -24.43 -16.70
C SER A 38 66.61 -23.08 -16.00
N PHE A 39 67.66 -22.26 -16.07
CA PHE A 39 67.75 -20.95 -15.43
C PHE A 39 67.76 -19.84 -16.48
N VAL A 40 66.82 -18.90 -16.38
CA VAL A 40 66.80 -17.65 -17.14
C VAL A 40 66.91 -16.52 -16.13
N GLU A 41 68.06 -15.86 -16.04
CA GLU A 41 68.32 -14.88 -14.99
C GLU A 41 69.13 -13.65 -15.42
N GLU A 42 68.92 -12.49 -14.82
CA GLU A 42 69.67 -11.26 -15.13
C GLU A 42 69.65 -10.88 -16.65
N ASN A 43 68.52 -11.09 -17.35
CA ASN A 43 68.36 -10.74 -18.77
C ASN A 43 67.39 -9.56 -18.98
N TRP A 44 67.46 -8.98 -20.18
CA TRP A 44 66.64 -7.83 -20.61
C TRP A 44 65.89 -8.15 -21.91
N PHE A 45 64.57 -7.98 -21.92
CA PHE A 45 63.71 -8.28 -23.07
C PHE A 45 62.91 -7.03 -23.49
N GLY A 46 62.94 -6.67 -24.77
CA GLY A 46 62.12 -5.59 -25.35
C GLY A 46 62.65 -4.16 -25.15
N PHE A 47 63.82 -3.97 -24.54
CA PHE A 47 64.42 -2.65 -24.31
C PHE A 47 65.34 -2.19 -25.46
N THR A 48 65.47 -0.87 -25.61
CA THR A 48 66.50 -0.25 -26.47
C THR A 48 67.92 -0.58 -25.98
N PRO A 49 68.96 -0.53 -26.85
CA PRO A 49 70.34 -0.84 -26.45
C PRO A 49 70.97 0.04 -25.36
N ASP A 50 70.38 1.20 -25.05
CA ASP A 50 70.76 2.08 -23.94
C ASP A 50 69.96 1.80 -22.65
N GLY A 51 68.99 0.88 -22.70
CA GLY A 51 68.12 0.50 -21.58
C GLY A 51 67.10 1.56 -21.17
N GLN A 52 66.97 2.67 -21.90
CA GLN A 52 66.16 3.82 -21.47
C GLN A 52 64.70 3.76 -21.95
N ASN A 53 64.42 3.01 -23.02
CA ASN A 53 63.10 2.97 -23.65
C ASN A 53 62.72 1.55 -24.10
N ILE A 54 61.46 1.39 -24.46
CA ILE A 54 60.96 0.22 -25.18
C ILE A 54 61.51 0.27 -26.61
N PHE A 55 62.12 -0.81 -27.07
CA PHE A 55 62.47 -1.00 -28.48
C PHE A 55 61.18 -1.21 -29.29
N PHE A 56 61.05 -0.69 -30.51
CA PHE A 56 59.93 -1.01 -31.40
C PHE A 56 60.45 -1.40 -32.79
N PRO A 57 60.15 -2.62 -33.30
CA PRO A 57 60.43 -2.98 -34.67
C PRO A 57 59.47 -2.21 -35.59
N THR A 58 60.05 -1.37 -36.44
CA THR A 58 59.33 -0.58 -37.43
C THR A 58 58.80 -1.47 -38.54
N GLN A 59 57.50 -1.44 -38.80
CA GLN A 59 56.90 -2.00 -40.00
C GLN A 59 56.34 -0.83 -40.82
N ASP A 60 56.84 -0.68 -42.06
CA ASP A 60 56.47 0.42 -42.99
C ASP A 60 56.59 1.86 -42.43
N GLY A 61 57.40 2.06 -41.39
CA GLY A 61 57.68 3.35 -40.76
C GLY A 61 56.91 3.63 -39.48
N GLU A 62 55.91 2.80 -39.16
CA GLU A 62 55.15 2.87 -37.91
C GLU A 62 55.66 1.84 -36.87
N PRO A 63 55.49 2.09 -35.56
CA PRO A 63 55.76 1.09 -34.52
C PRO A 63 54.81 -0.09 -34.68
N SER A 64 55.33 -1.29 -34.99
CA SER A 64 54.47 -2.47 -35.02
C SER A 64 54.24 -3.00 -33.60
N GLY A 65 52.98 -3.11 -33.19
CA GLY A 65 52.56 -3.81 -31.96
C GLY A 65 52.73 -5.34 -32.03
N SER A 66 53.74 -5.82 -32.78
CA SER A 66 53.93 -7.23 -33.15
C SER A 66 55.09 -7.90 -32.41
N GLN A 67 55.66 -7.22 -31.42
CA GLN A 67 56.82 -7.69 -30.68
C GLN A 67 56.58 -9.01 -29.96
N ARG A 68 57.63 -9.84 -29.96
CA ARG A 68 57.65 -11.18 -29.38
C ARG A 68 58.74 -11.28 -28.31
N SER A 69 58.98 -10.23 -27.55
CA SER A 69 60.09 -10.16 -26.60
C SER A 69 59.66 -10.65 -25.23
N GLY A 70 60.22 -11.78 -24.80
CA GLY A 70 59.79 -12.48 -23.59
C GLY A 70 60.39 -13.87 -23.48
N VAL A 71 59.85 -14.63 -22.53
CA VAL A 71 60.16 -16.05 -22.32
C VAL A 71 58.89 -16.87 -22.45
N ARG A 72 58.97 -18.03 -23.10
CA ARG A 72 57.94 -19.07 -23.10
C ARG A 72 58.51 -20.37 -22.55
N ILE A 73 58.01 -20.81 -21.41
CA ILE A 73 58.26 -22.16 -20.87
C ILE A 73 57.22 -23.08 -21.50
N ASN A 74 57.66 -24.03 -22.30
CA ASN A 74 56.77 -24.95 -22.98
C ASN A 74 56.15 -25.98 -22.02
N GLN A 75 54.99 -26.53 -22.37
CA GLN A 75 54.26 -27.55 -21.62
C GLN A 75 55.09 -28.80 -21.24
N GLU A 76 56.18 -29.07 -21.96
CA GLU A 76 57.07 -30.22 -21.71
C GLU A 76 58.22 -29.91 -20.73
N ALA A 77 58.38 -28.66 -20.27
CA ALA A 77 59.46 -28.23 -19.39
C ALA A 77 58.99 -27.97 -17.95
N SER A 78 59.77 -28.42 -16.97
CA SER A 78 59.49 -28.30 -15.53
C SER A 78 60.71 -27.85 -14.72
N GLY A 79 60.49 -27.32 -13.51
CA GLY A 79 61.59 -26.87 -12.64
C GLY A 79 62.38 -25.67 -13.17
N VAL A 80 61.86 -24.97 -14.20
CA VAL A 80 62.53 -23.80 -14.79
C VAL A 80 62.45 -22.61 -13.84
N VAL A 81 63.59 -21.96 -13.61
CA VAL A 81 63.73 -20.77 -12.77
C VAL A 81 63.90 -19.54 -13.65
N VAL A 82 62.92 -18.65 -13.65
CA VAL A 82 62.98 -17.33 -14.31
C VAL A 82 63.06 -16.28 -13.23
N ARG A 83 64.22 -15.63 -13.07
CA ARG A 83 64.43 -14.68 -11.96
C ARG A 83 65.30 -13.48 -12.28
N ASP A 84 65.11 -12.37 -11.56
CA ASP A 84 65.99 -11.20 -11.68
C ASP A 84 66.07 -10.64 -13.14
N ASN A 85 65.05 -10.90 -13.98
CA ASN A 85 64.99 -10.42 -15.37
C ASN A 85 64.09 -9.19 -15.49
N HIS A 86 64.31 -8.41 -16.55
CA HIS A 86 63.48 -7.28 -16.92
C HIS A 86 62.80 -7.52 -18.28
N PHE A 87 61.49 -7.31 -18.34
CA PHE A 87 60.68 -7.57 -19.53
C PHE A 87 59.82 -6.38 -19.95
N VAL A 88 59.68 -6.18 -21.27
CA VAL A 88 58.59 -5.41 -21.87
C VAL A 88 57.96 -6.24 -22.99
N GLY A 89 56.67 -6.54 -22.85
CA GLY A 89 55.92 -7.39 -23.80
C GLY A 89 55.48 -6.66 -25.07
N SER A 90 55.17 -5.36 -24.97
CA SER A 90 54.92 -4.33 -26.01
C SER A 90 53.98 -4.62 -27.20
N GLY A 91 53.50 -5.85 -27.33
CA GLY A 91 52.58 -6.35 -28.36
C GLY A 91 51.96 -7.71 -27.99
N GLY A 92 52.58 -8.47 -27.08
CA GLY A 92 52.06 -9.75 -26.58
C GLY A 92 52.34 -9.96 -25.08
N ILE A 93 52.37 -11.23 -24.68
CA ILE A 93 52.68 -11.70 -23.32
C ILE A 93 54.21 -11.67 -23.11
N ALA A 94 54.65 -11.07 -22.01
CA ALA A 94 56.06 -10.99 -21.65
C ALA A 94 56.62 -12.31 -21.09
N LEU A 95 55.81 -13.07 -20.36
CA LEU A 95 56.19 -14.37 -19.80
C LEU A 95 55.03 -15.37 -19.87
N ASP A 96 55.21 -16.44 -20.65
CA ASP A 96 54.20 -17.47 -20.93
C ASP A 96 54.66 -18.81 -20.34
N VAL A 97 53.91 -19.36 -19.37
CA VAL A 97 54.29 -20.55 -18.59
C VAL A 97 53.28 -21.66 -18.80
N GLU A 98 53.53 -22.48 -19.83
CA GLU A 98 52.70 -23.64 -20.17
C GLU A 98 53.06 -24.89 -19.36
N GLY A 99 54.29 -24.95 -18.84
CA GLY A 99 54.82 -26.08 -18.07
C GLY A 99 54.46 -26.08 -16.58
N ASP A 100 54.85 -27.16 -15.90
CA ASP A 100 54.54 -27.43 -14.49
C ASP A 100 55.73 -27.19 -13.54
N ASP A 101 55.46 -26.94 -12.26
CA ASP A 101 56.46 -26.88 -11.17
C ASP A 101 57.62 -25.88 -11.40
N ASN A 102 57.37 -24.75 -12.07
CA ASN A 102 58.35 -23.70 -12.38
C ASN A 102 58.36 -22.56 -11.34
N PHE A 103 59.44 -21.77 -11.30
CA PHE A 103 59.66 -20.69 -10.34
C PHE A 103 59.90 -19.35 -11.04
N ILE A 104 58.98 -18.41 -10.88
CA ILE A 104 59.06 -17.05 -11.44
C ILE A 104 59.28 -16.06 -10.29
N VAL A 105 60.51 -15.60 -10.08
CA VAL A 105 60.91 -14.91 -8.83
C VAL A 105 61.59 -13.57 -9.09
N ASN A 106 61.16 -12.48 -8.45
CA ASN A 106 61.86 -11.18 -8.48
C ASN A 106 62.16 -10.65 -9.91
N ASN A 107 61.23 -10.81 -10.85
CA ASN A 107 61.32 -10.22 -12.19
C ASN A 107 60.56 -8.88 -12.24
N THR A 108 60.98 -7.96 -13.10
CA THR A 108 60.24 -6.72 -13.38
C THR A 108 59.63 -6.77 -14.78
N ILE A 109 58.32 -6.62 -14.89
CA ILE A 109 57.55 -6.72 -16.14
C ILE A 109 56.82 -5.40 -16.37
N GLY A 110 57.02 -4.80 -17.55
CA GLY A 110 56.41 -3.53 -17.97
C GLY A 110 57.04 -2.28 -17.32
N THR A 111 57.98 -2.41 -16.39
CA THR A 111 58.66 -1.27 -15.75
C THR A 111 59.87 -0.77 -16.53
N ARG A 112 60.47 0.34 -16.10
CA ARG A 112 61.87 0.66 -16.44
C ARG A 112 62.86 -0.34 -15.82
N LEU A 113 64.11 -0.28 -16.25
CA LEU A 113 65.21 -1.11 -15.72
C LEU A 113 65.53 -0.90 -14.24
N ASP A 114 65.21 0.26 -13.69
CA ASP A 114 65.35 0.56 -12.26
C ASP A 114 64.13 0.11 -11.44
N GLY A 115 63.17 -0.60 -12.05
CA GLY A 115 61.93 -1.03 -11.42
C GLY A 115 60.91 0.10 -11.19
N THR A 116 61.18 1.34 -11.63
CA THR A 116 60.21 2.44 -11.58
C THR A 116 59.24 2.37 -12.75
N VAL A 117 58.04 2.95 -12.58
CA VAL A 117 57.07 3.06 -13.67
C VAL A 117 57.16 4.47 -14.30
N PRO A 118 56.96 4.61 -15.63
CA PRO A 118 56.82 5.93 -16.22
C PRO A 118 55.60 6.69 -15.71
N ALA A 119 55.65 8.02 -15.81
CA ALA A 119 54.49 8.86 -15.54
C ALA A 119 53.31 8.34 -16.40
N PRO A 120 52.15 8.06 -15.78
CA PRO A 120 51.11 7.33 -16.47
C PRO A 120 50.54 8.18 -17.61
N PRO A 121 50.15 7.57 -18.74
CA PRO A 121 49.56 8.31 -19.85
C PRO A 121 48.26 8.99 -19.41
N ASN A 122 47.88 10.07 -20.10
CA ASN A 122 46.63 10.79 -19.85
C ASN A 122 45.46 9.78 -19.76
N PRO A 123 44.65 9.75 -18.68
CA PRO A 123 43.53 8.83 -18.53
C PRO A 123 42.62 8.76 -19.77
N ALA A 124 42.35 9.90 -20.42
CA ALA A 124 41.53 9.95 -21.64
C ALA A 124 42.13 9.23 -22.87
N ASN A 125 43.43 8.92 -22.84
CA ASN A 125 44.18 8.18 -23.87
C ASN A 125 44.69 6.82 -23.37
N ARG A 126 44.29 6.42 -22.16
CA ARG A 126 44.58 5.12 -21.55
C ARG A 126 43.40 4.20 -21.88
N CYS A 127 43.69 2.95 -22.24
CA CYS A 127 42.66 1.93 -22.55
C CYS A 127 41.68 2.22 -23.69
N VAL A 128 41.96 3.23 -24.50
CA VAL A 128 41.31 3.44 -25.79
C VAL A 128 41.89 2.49 -26.85
N GLN A 129 41.10 2.10 -27.85
CA GLN A 129 41.55 1.18 -28.92
C GLN A 129 42.73 1.70 -29.76
N ASN A 130 43.00 3.01 -29.73
CA ASN A 130 44.04 3.63 -30.56
C ASN A 130 44.88 4.63 -29.72
N PRO A 131 45.68 4.13 -28.76
CA PRO A 131 46.48 4.97 -27.86
C PRO A 131 47.65 5.62 -28.61
N ASP A 132 48.09 6.80 -28.13
CA ASP A 132 49.20 7.56 -28.72
C ASP A 132 50.48 6.71 -28.79
N THR A 133 51.18 6.73 -29.92
CA THR A 133 52.44 5.98 -30.12
C THR A 133 53.59 6.49 -29.26
N GLY A 134 53.44 7.66 -28.62
CA GLY A 134 54.34 8.15 -27.57
C GLY A 134 54.16 7.53 -26.18
N ASN A 135 53.15 6.67 -25.97
CA ASN A 135 52.90 6.02 -24.68
C ASN A 135 53.88 4.88 -24.37
N TRP A 136 53.97 4.53 -23.08
CA TRP A 136 54.73 3.38 -22.62
C TRP A 136 53.88 2.10 -22.68
N PHE A 137 54.20 1.21 -23.60
CA PHE A 137 53.47 -0.03 -23.86
C PHE A 137 54.12 -1.24 -23.19
N GLY A 138 53.77 -1.50 -21.92
CA GLY A 138 54.24 -2.69 -21.20
C GLY A 138 53.89 -4.03 -21.86
N GLY A 139 52.83 -4.10 -22.67
CA GLY A 139 52.25 -5.36 -23.18
C GLY A 139 51.38 -6.07 -22.15
N ASN A 140 51.14 -7.38 -22.33
CA ASN A 140 50.60 -8.24 -21.28
C ASN A 140 51.75 -8.81 -20.45
N GLY A 141 51.47 -9.12 -19.18
CA GLY A 141 52.51 -9.51 -18.24
C GLY A 141 52.82 -11.00 -18.29
N LEU A 142 52.27 -11.72 -17.32
CA LEU A 142 52.55 -13.12 -17.07
C LEU A 142 51.29 -13.96 -17.34
N GLN A 143 51.41 -15.08 -18.05
CA GLN A 143 50.36 -16.07 -18.23
C GLN A 143 50.79 -17.44 -17.71
N LEU A 144 49.92 -18.09 -16.93
CA LEU A 144 50.07 -19.48 -16.46
C LEU A 144 49.04 -20.38 -17.17
N SER A 145 49.49 -21.53 -17.68
CA SER A 145 48.59 -22.57 -18.21
C SER A 145 48.87 -23.98 -17.64
N GLY A 146 50.08 -24.22 -17.12
CA GLY A 146 50.44 -25.48 -16.44
C GLY A 146 49.92 -25.57 -15.00
N SER A 147 50.63 -26.23 -14.10
CA SER A 147 50.21 -26.41 -12.70
C SER A 147 51.38 -26.32 -11.73
N ARG A 148 51.10 -25.97 -10.46
CA ARG A 148 52.07 -25.93 -9.34
C ARG A 148 53.24 -24.93 -9.50
N ASN A 149 53.18 -24.06 -10.53
CA ASN A 149 54.13 -22.96 -10.70
C ASN A 149 54.05 -21.97 -9.51
N GLN A 150 55.19 -21.42 -9.12
CA GLN A 150 55.34 -20.39 -8.09
C GLN A 150 55.67 -19.05 -8.75
N VAL A 151 54.99 -17.99 -8.35
CA VAL A 151 55.18 -16.62 -8.85
C VAL A 151 55.35 -15.72 -7.64
N THR A 152 56.58 -15.33 -7.29
CA THR A 152 56.86 -14.53 -6.09
C THR A 152 57.74 -13.32 -6.30
N ASP A 153 57.54 -12.29 -5.47
CA ASP A 153 58.40 -11.09 -5.41
C ASP A 153 58.49 -10.29 -6.73
N ASN A 154 57.64 -10.57 -7.73
CA ASN A 154 57.71 -9.92 -9.04
C ASN A 154 57.04 -8.54 -9.01
N ILE A 155 57.49 -7.65 -9.89
CA ILE A 155 56.91 -6.32 -10.09
C ILE A 155 56.28 -6.27 -11.49
N ILE A 156 54.98 -6.07 -11.60
CA ILE A 156 54.24 -6.10 -12.88
C ILE A 156 53.43 -4.81 -13.00
N ALA A 157 53.94 -3.81 -13.71
CA ALA A 157 53.32 -2.47 -13.77
C ALA A 157 53.66 -1.74 -15.08
N GLY A 158 52.91 -0.68 -15.41
CA GLY A 158 53.07 0.05 -16.68
C GLY A 158 52.41 -0.68 -17.86
N MET A 159 51.32 -1.41 -17.58
CA MET A 159 50.72 -2.39 -18.46
C MET A 159 49.74 -1.72 -19.41
N LEU A 160 50.11 -1.63 -20.68
CA LEU A 160 49.33 -1.05 -21.77
C LEU A 160 49.68 -1.79 -23.07
N GLN A 161 48.66 -2.13 -23.86
CA GLN A 161 48.81 -2.78 -25.17
C GLN A 161 48.12 -1.94 -26.25
N ILE A 162 48.66 -2.00 -27.47
CA ILE A 162 48.03 -1.36 -28.63
C ILE A 162 46.82 -2.21 -29.07
N GLY A 163 45.63 -1.61 -29.10
CA GLY A 163 44.41 -2.26 -29.63
C GLY A 163 43.72 -3.28 -28.73
N SER A 164 44.15 -3.44 -27.48
CA SER A 164 43.56 -4.36 -26.49
C SER A 164 43.79 -3.85 -25.06
N THR A 165 42.98 -4.30 -24.10
CA THR A 165 43.30 -4.22 -22.68
C THR A 165 44.49 -5.14 -22.37
N ALA A 166 45.25 -4.82 -21.32
CA ALA A 166 46.46 -5.52 -20.92
C ALA A 166 46.32 -6.13 -19.52
N THR A 167 46.43 -7.45 -19.42
CA THR A 167 46.37 -8.17 -18.15
C THR A 167 47.77 -8.28 -17.54
N ALA A 168 47.92 -7.96 -16.25
CA ALA A 168 49.19 -8.09 -15.55
C ALA A 168 49.54 -9.55 -15.26
N LEU A 169 48.61 -10.32 -14.69
CA LEU A 169 48.76 -11.76 -14.47
C LEU A 169 47.50 -12.51 -14.90
N ASN A 170 47.59 -13.46 -15.83
CA ASN A 170 46.55 -14.46 -16.06
C ASN A 170 46.97 -15.78 -15.40
N MET A 171 46.18 -16.23 -14.43
CA MET A 171 46.31 -17.50 -13.74
C MET A 171 45.28 -18.49 -14.29
N GLY A 172 45.61 -19.17 -15.39
CA GLY A 172 45.01 -20.45 -15.74
C GLY A 172 45.56 -21.58 -14.85
N GLY A 173 45.33 -22.83 -15.25
CA GLY A 173 46.02 -23.97 -14.64
C GLY A 173 45.49 -24.38 -13.26
N SER A 174 46.35 -24.96 -12.42
CA SER A 174 45.96 -25.32 -11.05
C SER A 174 47.10 -25.29 -10.02
N ARG A 175 46.73 -25.07 -8.75
CA ARG A 175 47.60 -25.22 -7.56
C ARG A 175 48.84 -24.32 -7.60
N HIS A 176 48.70 -23.14 -8.18
CA HIS A 176 49.75 -22.13 -8.20
C HIS A 176 49.95 -21.50 -6.82
N PHE A 177 51.16 -21.03 -6.55
CA PHE A 177 51.47 -20.21 -5.39
C PHE A 177 51.94 -18.84 -5.88
N ILE A 178 51.08 -17.83 -5.73
CA ILE A 178 51.29 -16.47 -6.23
C ILE A 178 51.38 -15.57 -5.00
N ALA A 179 52.59 -15.12 -4.64
CA ALA A 179 52.78 -14.40 -3.39
C ALA A 179 53.74 -13.23 -3.42
N ASP A 180 53.49 -12.23 -2.58
CA ASP A 180 54.40 -11.09 -2.34
C ASP A 180 54.74 -10.28 -3.63
N ASN A 181 53.91 -10.36 -4.69
CA ASN A 181 54.11 -9.61 -5.93
C ASN A 181 53.53 -8.18 -5.83
N LEU A 182 54.18 -7.22 -6.50
CA LEU A 182 53.71 -5.84 -6.67
C LEU A 182 53.11 -5.66 -8.07
N ILE A 183 51.79 -5.58 -8.15
CA ILE A 183 51.02 -5.47 -9.40
C ILE A 183 50.48 -4.04 -9.49
N GLY A 184 50.89 -3.30 -10.52
CA GLY A 184 50.52 -1.90 -10.74
C GLY A 184 51.18 -0.90 -9.78
N VAL A 185 52.24 -1.31 -9.07
CA VAL A 185 53.08 -0.46 -8.21
C VAL A 185 54.54 -0.64 -8.61
N GLY A 186 55.32 0.44 -8.63
CA GLY A 186 56.77 0.42 -8.88
C GLY A 186 57.59 -0.04 -7.68
N SER A 187 58.85 -0.42 -7.91
CA SER A 187 59.81 -0.86 -6.87
C SER A 187 60.11 0.18 -5.77
N ASP A 188 59.86 1.47 -6.08
CA ASP A 188 60.01 2.60 -5.16
C ASP A 188 58.70 2.96 -4.44
N GLY A 189 57.66 2.16 -4.60
CA GLY A 189 56.31 2.40 -4.08
C GLY A 189 55.49 3.40 -4.88
N THR A 190 56.00 3.92 -6.01
CA THR A 190 55.21 4.83 -6.86
C THR A 190 54.06 4.12 -7.54
N SER A 191 52.93 4.79 -7.69
CA SER A 191 51.79 4.30 -8.47
C SER A 191 52.21 4.02 -9.91
N GLY A 192 51.96 2.79 -10.35
CA GLY A 192 52.04 2.41 -11.75
C GLY A 192 50.74 2.71 -12.48
N PHE A 193 50.49 1.94 -13.54
CA PHE A 193 49.20 1.90 -14.23
C PHE A 193 49.00 0.51 -14.85
N LEU A 194 47.76 0.02 -14.81
CA LEU A 194 47.32 -1.24 -15.42
C LEU A 194 46.06 -1.00 -16.24
N CYS A 195 46.13 -1.23 -17.54
CA CYS A 195 45.04 -0.94 -18.46
C CYS A 195 44.01 -2.07 -18.63
N GLY A 196 44.15 -3.13 -17.85
CA GLY A 196 43.26 -4.28 -17.82
C GLY A 196 43.36 -4.91 -16.44
N PHE A 197 43.15 -6.22 -16.38
CA PHE A 197 43.03 -6.91 -15.11
C PHE A 197 44.36 -6.98 -14.34
N GLY A 198 44.30 -6.80 -13.02
CA GLY A 198 45.41 -7.09 -12.12
C GLY A 198 45.76 -8.59 -12.14
N ILE A 199 44.83 -9.40 -11.66
CA ILE A 199 44.90 -10.87 -11.74
C ILE A 199 43.62 -11.40 -12.39
N GLN A 200 43.74 -12.01 -13.57
CA GLN A 200 42.70 -12.86 -14.13
C GLN A 200 42.82 -14.27 -13.55
N ILE A 201 41.71 -14.80 -13.03
CA ILE A 201 41.59 -16.10 -12.39
C ILE A 201 40.76 -17.02 -13.30
N ASP A 202 41.46 -17.84 -14.07
CA ASP A 202 40.89 -18.88 -14.93
C ASP A 202 41.13 -20.30 -14.37
N GLY A 203 42.08 -20.46 -13.43
CA GLY A 203 42.50 -21.72 -12.82
C GLY A 203 41.88 -22.04 -11.45
N GLU A 204 42.27 -23.18 -10.86
CA GLU A 204 41.68 -23.77 -9.64
C GLU A 204 42.72 -24.17 -8.57
N PHE A 205 42.29 -24.27 -7.30
CA PHE A 205 43.08 -24.73 -6.13
C PHE A 205 44.39 -23.96 -5.86
N SER A 206 44.53 -22.76 -6.39
CA SER A 206 45.71 -21.90 -6.24
C SER A 206 45.65 -21.01 -4.99
N GLN A 207 46.80 -20.52 -4.54
CA GLN A 207 46.92 -19.58 -3.44
C GLN A 207 47.45 -18.25 -3.96
N VAL A 208 46.74 -17.16 -3.70
CA VAL A 208 47.11 -15.78 -4.02
C VAL A 208 47.20 -15.04 -2.69
N ILE A 209 48.43 -14.81 -2.21
CA ILE A 209 48.69 -14.40 -0.82
C ILE A 209 49.68 -13.22 -0.75
N ASN A 210 49.46 -12.22 0.11
CA ASN A 210 50.38 -11.08 0.31
C ASN A 210 50.67 -10.21 -0.94
N ASN A 211 49.91 -10.32 -2.03
CA ASN A 211 50.16 -9.51 -3.22
C ASN A 211 49.60 -8.10 -3.04
N THR A 212 50.25 -7.08 -3.60
CA THR A 212 49.68 -5.74 -3.75
C THR A 212 49.18 -5.59 -5.18
N ILE A 213 47.92 -5.18 -5.36
CA ILE A 213 47.31 -4.88 -6.66
C ILE A 213 46.79 -3.45 -6.62
N ALA A 214 47.27 -2.57 -7.50
CA ALA A 214 46.80 -1.18 -7.51
C ALA A 214 46.83 -0.51 -8.89
N ASN A 215 46.21 0.66 -9.00
CA ASN A 215 46.23 1.52 -10.19
C ASN A 215 45.72 0.79 -11.45
N SER A 216 44.63 0.04 -11.31
CA SER A 216 43.95 -0.63 -12.43
C SER A 216 42.80 0.24 -12.95
N ASP A 217 42.84 0.55 -14.25
CA ASP A 217 41.74 1.23 -14.96
C ASP A 217 40.56 0.26 -15.29
N SER A 218 40.64 -0.98 -14.79
CA SER A 218 39.61 -2.02 -14.86
C SER A 218 39.57 -2.72 -13.49
N THR A 219 39.49 -4.05 -13.42
CA THR A 219 39.38 -4.76 -12.14
C THR A 219 40.72 -5.27 -11.57
N ALA A 220 40.82 -5.34 -10.24
CA ALA A 220 41.89 -6.08 -9.56
C ALA A 220 41.79 -7.60 -9.78
N TYR A 221 40.60 -8.19 -9.69
CA TYR A 221 40.37 -9.62 -9.90
C TYR A 221 39.31 -9.90 -10.96
N PHE A 222 39.68 -10.52 -12.09
CA PHE A 222 38.71 -10.94 -13.12
C PHE A 222 38.52 -12.46 -13.14
N ILE A 223 37.29 -12.96 -13.00
CA ILE A 223 36.97 -14.40 -12.98
C ILE A 223 36.41 -14.83 -14.34
N GLY A 224 37.22 -15.56 -15.15
CA GLY A 224 37.00 -15.61 -16.60
C GLY A 224 36.18 -16.77 -17.19
N ILE A 225 36.21 -17.98 -16.62
CA ILE A 225 35.75 -19.21 -17.33
C ILE A 225 34.44 -19.86 -16.83
N ASP A 226 33.96 -20.87 -17.57
CA ASP A 226 32.54 -21.21 -17.70
C ASP A 226 32.02 -22.41 -16.89
N ARG A 227 32.88 -23.19 -16.21
CA ARG A 227 32.43 -24.30 -15.34
C ARG A 227 33.23 -24.62 -14.07
N PHE A 228 34.54 -24.40 -14.05
CA PHE A 228 35.40 -24.86 -12.93
C PHE A 228 36.47 -23.86 -12.45
N GLY A 229 36.56 -22.66 -13.05
CA GLY A 229 37.54 -21.65 -12.64
C GLY A 229 37.27 -21.10 -11.23
N ALA A 230 38.32 -20.63 -10.56
CA ALA A 230 38.35 -20.06 -9.22
C ALA A 230 37.99 -20.99 -8.04
N TYR A 231 37.49 -22.22 -8.26
CA TYR A 231 37.23 -23.14 -7.15
C TYR A 231 38.52 -23.52 -6.40
N GLY A 232 38.45 -23.51 -5.08
CA GLY A 232 39.59 -23.75 -4.19
C GLY A 232 40.66 -22.65 -4.22
N VAL A 233 40.42 -21.52 -4.91
CA VAL A 233 41.38 -20.42 -4.94
C VAL A 233 41.28 -19.61 -3.64
N THR A 234 42.37 -19.63 -2.86
CA THR A 234 42.46 -18.84 -1.63
C THR A 234 43.05 -17.47 -1.94
N LEU A 235 42.27 -16.42 -1.75
CA LEU A 235 42.76 -15.05 -1.59
C LEU A 235 42.95 -14.78 -0.08
N ARG A 236 44.11 -14.24 0.33
CA ARG A 236 44.47 -14.01 1.74
C ARG A 236 45.52 -12.91 1.87
N ASN A 237 45.32 -11.92 2.75
CA ASN A 237 46.27 -10.83 3.01
C ASN A 237 46.78 -10.09 1.75
N ASN A 238 46.00 -10.07 0.66
CA ASN A 238 46.33 -9.25 -0.50
C ASN A 238 45.84 -7.82 -0.23
N VAL A 239 46.63 -6.83 -0.65
CA VAL A 239 46.27 -5.41 -0.60
C VAL A 239 45.74 -5.01 -1.97
N VAL A 240 44.54 -4.44 -2.02
CA VAL A 240 43.94 -3.88 -3.24
C VAL A 240 43.58 -2.42 -2.97
N ARG A 241 44.00 -1.50 -3.85
CA ARG A 241 43.73 -0.05 -3.76
C ARG A 241 43.85 0.67 -5.11
N ASP A 242 43.29 1.87 -5.26
CA ASP A 242 43.33 2.68 -6.49
C ASP A 242 42.88 1.88 -7.74
N VAL A 243 41.85 1.05 -7.65
CA VAL A 243 41.31 0.25 -8.78
C VAL A 243 39.89 0.65 -9.12
N ALA A 244 39.52 0.58 -10.41
CA ALA A 244 38.17 0.95 -10.84
C ALA A 244 37.10 -0.05 -10.35
N ASP A 245 37.43 -1.35 -10.27
CA ASP A 245 36.56 -2.40 -9.72
C ASP A 245 37.37 -3.39 -8.86
N TYR A 246 36.90 -3.78 -7.68
CA TYR A 246 37.62 -4.77 -6.87
C TYR A 246 37.61 -6.17 -7.51
N ALA A 247 36.45 -6.65 -7.95
CA ALA A 247 36.31 -7.94 -8.64
C ALA A 247 35.18 -7.90 -9.68
N ASP A 248 35.48 -8.39 -10.89
CA ASP A 248 34.53 -8.53 -11.99
C ASP A 248 34.51 -9.98 -12.53
N TYR A 249 33.41 -10.37 -13.17
CA TYR A 249 33.08 -11.75 -13.47
C TYR A 249 32.61 -11.89 -14.92
N SER A 250 33.09 -12.92 -15.62
CA SER A 250 32.50 -13.26 -16.91
C SER A 250 31.04 -13.68 -16.75
N THR A 251 30.25 -13.55 -17.82
CA THR A 251 28.84 -13.96 -17.86
C THR A 251 28.62 -15.47 -17.67
N GLN A 252 29.70 -16.23 -17.51
CA GLN A 252 29.70 -17.68 -17.32
C GLN A 252 30.23 -18.10 -15.94
N ALA A 253 30.65 -17.14 -15.09
CA ALA A 253 31.09 -17.40 -13.73
C ALA A 253 29.96 -18.05 -12.87
N PRO A 254 30.28 -18.93 -11.92
CA PRO A 254 29.25 -19.58 -11.11
C PRO A 254 28.50 -18.58 -10.23
N ILE A 255 27.17 -18.68 -10.21
CA ILE A 255 26.26 -17.74 -9.51
C ILE A 255 26.64 -17.52 -8.03
N ALA A 256 27.20 -18.54 -7.36
CA ALA A 256 27.63 -18.40 -5.97
C ALA A 256 28.75 -17.35 -5.78
N PHE A 257 29.65 -17.14 -6.76
CA PHE A 257 30.68 -16.09 -6.68
C PHE A 257 30.10 -14.68 -6.83
N THR A 258 29.02 -14.51 -7.60
CA THR A 258 28.40 -13.20 -7.85
C THR A 258 27.27 -12.85 -6.88
N THR A 259 26.76 -13.83 -6.12
CA THR A 259 25.61 -13.64 -5.20
C THR A 259 25.95 -13.78 -3.73
N PHE A 260 26.98 -14.54 -3.36
CA PHE A 260 27.33 -14.74 -1.95
C PHE A 260 27.90 -13.47 -1.30
N ARG A 261 27.53 -13.22 -0.05
CA ARG A 261 27.99 -12.07 0.76
C ARG A 261 28.94 -12.52 1.88
N PRO A 262 30.16 -11.95 2.00
CA PRO A 262 31.04 -12.22 3.14
C PRO A 262 30.40 -11.90 4.49
N ALA A 263 30.92 -12.53 5.55
CA ALA A 263 30.49 -12.33 6.93
C ALA A 263 30.61 -10.85 7.36
N VAL A 264 29.52 -10.28 7.90
CA VAL A 264 29.43 -8.85 8.24
C VAL A 264 29.89 -8.55 9.67
N ILE A 265 30.40 -7.35 9.87
CA ILE A 265 30.72 -6.81 11.20
C ILE A 265 29.44 -6.30 11.85
N THR A 266 29.18 -6.71 13.10
CA THR A 266 28.01 -6.32 13.88
C THR A 266 28.33 -5.30 14.97
N GLY A 267 29.59 -5.15 15.37
CA GLY A 267 29.99 -4.24 16.43
C GLY A 267 31.50 -4.10 16.60
N ILE A 268 31.93 -2.96 17.15
CA ILE A 268 33.31 -2.74 17.62
C ILE A 268 33.28 -2.15 19.03
N ASP A 269 34.04 -2.75 19.95
CA ASP A 269 34.34 -2.19 21.27
C ASP A 269 35.87 -2.08 21.45
N GLY A 270 36.39 -0.87 21.30
CA GLY A 270 37.82 -0.55 21.36
C GLY A 270 38.62 -1.19 20.22
N THR A 271 39.21 -2.35 20.49
CA THR A 271 39.92 -3.19 19.51
C THR A 271 39.20 -4.49 19.20
N THR A 272 38.10 -4.79 19.90
CA THR A 272 37.33 -6.03 19.72
C THR A 272 36.31 -5.81 18.61
N VAL A 273 36.36 -6.63 17.56
CA VAL A 273 35.39 -6.59 16.45
C VAL A 273 34.55 -7.85 16.54
N THR A 274 33.23 -7.71 16.59
CA THR A 274 32.29 -8.82 16.53
C THR A 274 31.58 -8.81 15.19
N GLY A 275 31.23 -9.99 14.69
CA GLY A 275 30.45 -10.12 13.47
C GLY A 275 29.74 -11.47 13.38
N THR A 276 28.98 -11.64 12.32
CA THR A 276 28.26 -12.88 12.03
C THR A 276 28.18 -13.11 10.52
N SER A 277 27.47 -14.14 10.07
CA SER A 277 27.20 -14.36 8.64
C SER A 277 26.29 -13.26 8.08
N ALA A 278 26.46 -12.88 6.81
CA ALA A 278 25.54 -11.93 6.19
C ALA A 278 24.10 -12.52 6.15
N PRO A 279 23.05 -11.70 6.32
CA PRO A 279 21.66 -12.18 6.30
C PRO A 279 21.33 -12.97 5.03
N GLY A 280 20.93 -14.23 5.18
CA GLY A 280 20.64 -15.14 4.06
C GLY A 280 21.86 -15.86 3.45
N TYR A 281 23.08 -15.54 3.89
CA TYR A 281 24.33 -16.11 3.38
C TYR A 281 25.16 -16.74 4.52
N PRO A 282 24.71 -17.88 5.07
CA PRO A 282 25.39 -18.55 6.18
C PRO A 282 26.82 -18.96 5.79
N CYS A 283 27.78 -18.64 6.65
CA CYS A 283 29.20 -19.00 6.51
C CYS A 283 29.75 -19.70 7.78
N PRO A 284 29.13 -20.81 8.23
CA PRO A 284 29.55 -21.50 9.44
C PRO A 284 30.96 -22.05 9.28
N PHE A 285 31.82 -21.89 10.30
CA PHE A 285 33.23 -22.29 10.26
C PHE A 285 34.10 -21.67 9.14
N CYS A 286 33.61 -20.68 8.39
CA CYS A 286 34.42 -19.95 7.40
C CYS A 286 35.61 -19.25 8.05
N THR A 287 36.69 -19.05 7.29
CA THR A 287 37.69 -18.04 7.68
C THR A 287 37.14 -16.67 7.30
N VAL A 288 37.11 -15.76 8.27
CA VAL A 288 36.80 -14.35 8.06
C VAL A 288 38.10 -13.57 8.21
N GLU A 289 38.45 -12.82 7.18
CA GLU A 289 39.57 -11.88 7.19
C GLU A 289 39.02 -10.47 7.24
N VAL A 290 39.55 -9.64 8.14
CA VAL A 290 39.10 -8.26 8.39
C VAL A 290 40.17 -7.31 7.86
N PHE A 291 39.76 -6.41 6.96
CA PHE A 291 40.63 -5.45 6.30
C PHE A 291 40.32 -4.02 6.74
N LEU A 292 41.37 -3.19 6.78
CA LEU A 292 41.28 -1.73 6.84
C LEU A 292 40.73 -1.19 5.52
N GLU A 293 39.97 -0.12 5.65
CA GLU A 293 39.44 0.70 4.56
C GLU A 293 39.44 2.19 4.95
N ASP A 294 39.26 3.08 3.98
CA ASP A 294 38.86 4.47 4.21
C ASP A 294 37.41 4.76 3.76
N ASP A 295 37.14 5.94 3.21
CA ASP A 295 35.80 6.54 3.03
C ASP A 295 35.67 7.22 1.65
N ASP A 296 36.45 6.75 0.66
CA ASP A 296 36.28 7.14 -0.73
C ASP A 296 35.34 6.19 -1.51
N ASP A 297 35.04 6.55 -2.76
CA ASP A 297 34.07 5.81 -3.59
C ASP A 297 34.65 4.48 -4.16
N LEU A 298 35.85 4.06 -3.74
CA LEU A 298 36.48 2.82 -4.18
C LEU A 298 36.27 1.70 -3.15
N VAL A 299 36.20 0.46 -3.65
CA VAL A 299 36.22 -0.72 -2.78
C VAL A 299 37.66 -1.18 -2.64
N GLU A 300 38.22 -1.09 -1.43
CA GLU A 300 39.62 -1.42 -1.17
C GLU A 300 39.80 -2.48 -0.07
N THR A 301 41.06 -2.91 0.08
CA THR A 301 41.56 -3.72 1.20
C THR A 301 42.96 -3.24 1.56
N LEU A 302 43.03 -2.11 2.29
CA LEU A 302 44.29 -1.37 2.51
C LEU A 302 45.31 -2.12 3.38
N GLU A 303 44.85 -2.87 4.39
CA GLU A 303 45.68 -3.64 5.32
C GLU A 303 44.86 -4.82 5.87
N SER A 304 45.40 -6.05 5.90
CA SER A 304 44.76 -7.14 6.67
C SER A 304 45.04 -6.97 8.16
N LEU A 305 44.00 -6.71 8.94
CA LEU A 305 44.10 -6.41 10.37
C LEU A 305 43.91 -7.65 11.25
N ALA A 306 43.09 -8.61 10.82
CA ALA A 306 42.85 -9.85 11.56
C ALA A 306 42.33 -10.98 10.66
N VAL A 307 42.69 -12.22 11.00
CA VAL A 307 42.16 -13.44 10.38
C VAL A 307 41.62 -14.34 11.49
N VAL A 308 40.33 -14.70 11.42
CA VAL A 308 39.64 -15.52 12.42
C VAL A 308 38.78 -16.61 11.77
N THR A 309 38.31 -17.57 12.56
CA THR A 309 37.38 -18.61 12.09
C THR A 309 36.03 -18.42 12.77
N ALA A 310 34.96 -18.42 11.98
CA ALA A 310 33.59 -18.35 12.49
C ALA A 310 33.21 -19.61 13.27
N THR A 311 32.21 -19.47 14.13
CA THR A 311 31.60 -20.56 14.90
C THR A 311 30.65 -21.40 14.02
N ALA A 312 30.00 -22.40 14.62
CA ALA A 312 28.98 -23.21 13.97
C ALA A 312 27.75 -22.40 13.53
N ASP A 313 27.46 -21.31 14.24
CA ASP A 313 26.32 -20.42 13.99
C ASP A 313 26.68 -19.27 13.02
N GLY A 314 27.95 -19.19 12.60
CA GLY A 314 28.47 -18.13 11.73
C GLY A 314 28.98 -16.89 12.47
N ASP A 315 28.80 -16.81 13.79
CA ASP A 315 29.32 -15.74 14.64
C ASP A 315 30.85 -15.79 14.75
N TRP A 316 31.49 -14.63 14.84
CA TRP A 316 32.94 -14.50 14.96
C TRP A 316 33.35 -13.30 15.82
N THR A 317 34.59 -13.33 16.31
CA THR A 317 35.19 -12.21 17.06
C THR A 317 36.68 -12.11 16.73
N ALA A 318 37.10 -10.91 16.35
CA ALA A 318 38.47 -10.56 16.03
C ALA A 318 39.03 -9.50 17.00
N THR A 319 40.35 -9.32 16.98
CA THR A 319 41.02 -8.26 17.74
C THR A 319 41.95 -7.51 16.81
N LEU A 320 41.67 -6.23 16.59
CA LEU A 320 42.49 -5.33 15.79
C LEU A 320 43.83 -5.06 16.49
N PRO A 321 44.92 -4.78 15.73
CA PRO A 321 46.22 -4.41 16.30
C PRO A 321 46.19 -3.08 17.08
N ARG A 322 45.18 -2.23 16.81
CA ARG A 322 44.93 -0.93 17.43
C ARG A 322 43.45 -0.54 17.25
N PRO A 323 42.92 0.43 18.02
CA PRO A 323 41.64 1.04 17.69
C PRO A 323 41.72 1.74 16.33
N LEU A 324 40.57 1.83 15.65
CA LEU A 324 40.43 2.63 14.42
C LEU A 324 40.65 4.11 14.71
N ALA A 325 41.27 4.81 13.76
CA ALA A 325 41.36 6.25 13.73
C ALA A 325 40.09 6.87 13.12
N ALA A 326 39.99 8.20 13.13
CA ALA A 326 38.91 8.88 12.42
C ALA A 326 39.17 8.83 10.91
N GLY A 327 38.16 8.42 10.14
CA GLY A 327 38.29 8.15 8.70
C GLY A 327 38.82 6.75 8.36
N GLU A 328 38.85 5.83 9.33
CA GLU A 328 39.18 4.43 9.09
C GLU A 328 37.95 3.54 9.29
N PHE A 329 37.72 2.66 8.32
CA PHE A 329 36.59 1.77 8.21
C PHE A 329 37.08 0.33 8.08
N LEU A 330 36.16 -0.64 8.01
CA LEU A 330 36.49 -2.06 7.87
C LEU A 330 35.65 -2.74 6.80
N ARG A 331 36.27 -3.69 6.09
CA ARG A 331 35.58 -4.71 5.28
C ARG A 331 36.02 -6.11 5.70
N THR A 332 35.35 -7.13 5.18
CA THR A 332 35.78 -8.53 5.33
C THR A 332 35.85 -9.28 4.00
N LEU A 333 36.64 -10.35 3.98
CA LEU A 333 36.51 -11.45 3.01
C LEU A 333 36.16 -12.74 3.75
N SER A 334 35.52 -13.67 3.04
CA SER A 334 35.15 -14.98 3.57
C SER A 334 35.70 -16.11 2.72
N THR A 335 36.36 -17.08 3.37
CA THR A 335 36.90 -18.29 2.75
C THR A 335 36.18 -19.53 3.28
N ALA A 336 35.65 -20.36 2.38
CA ALA A 336 35.07 -21.65 2.74
C ALA A 336 36.17 -22.62 3.23
N ASN A 337 36.09 -23.04 4.50
CA ASN A 337 37.11 -23.91 5.10
C ASN A 337 36.86 -25.42 4.90
N ASP A 338 35.73 -25.79 4.31
CA ASP A 338 35.35 -27.16 3.94
C ASP A 338 34.40 -27.10 2.72
N LEU A 339 34.22 -28.23 2.05
CA LEU A 339 33.40 -28.37 0.85
C LEU A 339 31.92 -28.03 1.13
N ASN A 340 31.35 -27.15 0.30
CA ASN A 340 29.95 -26.72 0.37
C ASN A 340 29.52 -26.03 1.69
N ILE A 341 30.46 -25.54 2.52
CA ILE A 341 30.11 -24.59 3.60
C ILE A 341 29.44 -23.34 3.02
N ILE A 342 30.05 -22.79 1.96
CA ILE A 342 29.39 -21.89 1.02
C ILE A 342 28.86 -22.78 -0.11
N SER A 343 27.57 -22.68 -0.43
CA SER A 343 26.93 -23.57 -1.42
C SER A 343 27.62 -23.48 -2.78
N GLY A 344 28.15 -24.62 -3.26
CA GLY A 344 28.86 -24.73 -4.53
C GLY A 344 30.36 -24.44 -4.46
N PHE A 345 30.92 -24.08 -3.30
CA PHE A 345 32.35 -23.78 -3.16
C PHE A 345 33.16 -25.00 -2.72
N GLU A 346 34.33 -25.16 -3.31
CA GLU A 346 35.37 -26.09 -2.87
C GLU A 346 36.08 -25.57 -1.61
N THR A 347 36.77 -26.47 -0.89
CA THR A 347 37.59 -26.10 0.27
C THR A 347 38.71 -25.13 -0.13
N GLY A 348 38.87 -24.04 0.62
CA GLY A 348 39.87 -23.00 0.38
C GLY A 348 39.42 -21.88 -0.56
N THR A 349 38.20 -21.93 -1.11
CA THR A 349 37.68 -20.87 -2.00
C THR A 349 37.39 -19.59 -1.20
N THR A 350 38.07 -18.49 -1.51
CA THR A 350 37.72 -17.14 -1.02
C THR A 350 36.71 -16.50 -1.99
N VAL A 351 35.66 -15.90 -1.44
CA VAL A 351 34.74 -15.03 -2.20
C VAL A 351 35.52 -13.77 -2.58
N PRO A 352 35.72 -13.42 -3.87
CA PRO A 352 36.58 -12.32 -4.26
C PRO A 352 35.93 -10.94 -4.14
N ASN A 353 34.64 -10.85 -3.81
CA ASN A 353 33.98 -9.58 -3.48
C ASN A 353 34.05 -9.32 -1.96
N PRO A 354 34.55 -8.17 -1.48
CA PRO A 354 34.53 -7.77 -0.07
C PRO A 354 33.11 -7.61 0.49
N SER A 355 33.01 -7.55 1.82
CA SER A 355 31.79 -7.10 2.49
C SER A 355 31.50 -5.64 2.19
N ILE A 356 30.26 -5.26 2.52
CA ILE A 356 29.90 -3.87 2.76
C ILE A 356 30.83 -3.23 3.80
N LEU A 357 31.03 -1.92 3.67
CA LEU A 357 31.86 -1.11 4.55
C LEU A 357 31.24 -1.03 5.96
N TYR A 358 32.08 -1.07 7.00
CA TYR A 358 31.69 -0.90 8.40
C TYR A 358 32.40 0.32 9.03
N PRO A 359 31.70 1.19 9.80
CA PRO A 359 30.28 1.10 10.18
C PRO A 359 29.34 1.20 8.99
N ILE A 360 28.35 0.31 8.96
CA ILE A 360 27.31 0.32 7.94
C ILE A 360 26.39 1.49 8.28
N THR A 361 26.23 2.45 7.38
CA THR A 361 25.28 3.56 7.57
C THR A 361 23.85 3.02 7.48
N GLY A 362 23.05 3.28 8.52
CA GLY A 362 21.63 2.91 8.55
C GLY A 362 20.80 3.80 7.64
N LEU A 363 19.62 3.32 7.26
CA LEU A 363 18.58 4.13 6.66
C LEU A 363 17.92 4.98 7.74
N ASP A 364 17.90 6.30 7.55
CA ASP A 364 17.15 7.25 8.39
C ASP A 364 15.70 7.39 7.91
N ALA A 365 15.48 7.39 6.59
CA ALA A 365 14.15 7.57 5.97
C ALA A 365 14.06 6.99 4.55
N VAL A 366 12.82 6.80 4.08
CA VAL A 366 12.48 6.59 2.67
C VAL A 366 11.31 7.50 2.30
N ASP A 367 11.58 8.68 1.76
CA ASP A 367 10.55 9.69 1.48
C ASP A 367 9.73 9.29 0.23
N LEU A 368 8.43 9.09 0.38
CA LEU A 368 7.52 8.74 -0.71
C LEU A 368 6.76 9.98 -1.23
N VAL A 369 7.02 10.35 -2.49
CA VAL A 369 6.44 11.54 -3.13
C VAL A 369 5.62 11.17 -4.37
N GLY A 370 4.37 11.64 -4.44
CA GLY A 370 3.52 11.55 -5.62
C GLY A 370 2.13 12.17 -5.40
N PRO A 371 1.20 12.01 -6.37
CA PRO A 371 -0.16 12.56 -6.26
C PRO A 371 -0.99 11.87 -5.16
N THR A 372 -1.63 12.66 -4.29
CA THR A 372 -2.52 12.19 -3.20
C THR A 372 -3.99 12.05 -3.62
N ALA A 373 -4.33 12.37 -4.87
CA ALA A 373 -5.66 12.19 -5.41
C ALA A 373 -5.59 11.89 -6.92
N GLY A 374 -6.55 11.12 -7.41
CA GLY A 374 -6.62 10.71 -8.82
C GLY A 374 -7.96 10.11 -9.22
N GLU A 375 -8.05 9.63 -10.45
CA GLU A 375 -9.23 8.98 -11.03
C GLU A 375 -8.92 7.52 -11.39
N VAL A 376 -9.94 6.66 -11.34
CA VAL A 376 -9.80 5.25 -11.75
C VAL A 376 -9.29 5.10 -13.19
N ASN A 377 -8.44 4.10 -13.40
CA ASN A 377 -7.80 3.76 -14.66
C ASN A 377 -6.87 4.85 -15.25
N THR A 378 -6.53 5.89 -14.48
CA THR A 378 -5.47 6.86 -14.83
C THR A 378 -4.14 6.43 -14.20
N THR A 379 -3.03 6.62 -14.92
CA THR A 379 -1.68 6.29 -14.43
C THR A 379 -1.03 7.49 -13.74
N TYR A 380 -0.50 7.27 -12.54
CA TYR A 380 0.21 8.26 -11.74
C TYR A 380 1.64 7.77 -11.44
N VAL A 381 2.57 8.71 -11.30
CA VAL A 381 3.98 8.42 -11.02
C VAL A 381 4.30 8.75 -9.56
N TYR A 382 4.91 7.81 -8.87
CA TYR A 382 5.39 7.93 -7.49
C TYR A 382 6.89 7.68 -7.45
N THR A 383 7.60 8.46 -6.65
CA THR A 383 9.05 8.31 -6.42
C THR A 383 9.29 8.10 -4.94
N ALA A 384 10.04 7.06 -4.58
CA ALA A 384 10.52 6.82 -3.23
C ALA A 384 12.04 7.09 -3.19
N THR A 385 12.49 8.03 -2.35
CA THR A 385 13.91 8.42 -2.21
C THR A 385 14.46 8.04 -0.84
N ILE A 386 15.63 7.39 -0.80
CA ILE A 386 16.28 6.98 0.46
C ILE A 386 17.10 8.11 1.08
N SER A 387 17.23 8.10 2.41
CA SER A 387 18.15 8.95 3.15
C SER A 387 18.81 8.19 4.30
N PRO A 388 20.10 8.39 4.57
CA PRO A 388 21.05 9.19 3.77
C PRO A 388 21.52 8.41 2.52
N LEU A 389 22.15 9.09 1.54
CA LEU A 389 22.53 8.49 0.24
C LEU A 389 23.70 7.49 0.36
N ASP A 390 24.50 7.63 1.42
CA ASP A 390 25.60 6.76 1.84
C ASP A 390 25.13 5.58 2.70
N ALA A 391 23.81 5.36 2.84
CA ALA A 391 23.25 4.19 3.51
C ALA A 391 23.76 2.88 2.88
N GLY A 392 24.12 1.91 3.74
CA GLY A 392 24.76 0.66 3.32
C GLY A 392 23.94 -0.13 2.30
N ARG A 393 24.58 -0.58 1.22
CA ARG A 393 23.95 -1.22 0.04
C ARG A 393 24.09 -2.75 0.03
N PRO A 394 23.20 -3.49 -0.65
CA PRO A 394 22.05 -3.03 -1.42
C PRO A 394 20.91 -2.64 -0.50
N ILE A 395 20.02 -1.85 -1.05
CA ILE A 395 18.77 -1.49 -0.41
C ILE A 395 17.66 -2.16 -1.21
N SER A 396 16.87 -3.01 -0.55
CA SER A 396 15.64 -3.52 -1.14
C SER A 396 14.54 -2.50 -0.88
N ILE A 397 13.98 -1.93 -1.96
CA ILE A 397 12.78 -1.09 -1.88
C ILE A 397 11.60 -1.93 -2.32
N THR A 398 10.75 -2.26 -1.35
CA THR A 398 9.50 -2.98 -1.56
C THR A 398 8.35 -1.97 -1.49
N ALA A 399 7.36 -2.14 -2.37
CA ALA A 399 6.16 -1.31 -2.37
C ALA A 399 4.93 -2.22 -2.32
N SER A 400 3.91 -1.81 -1.58
CA SER A 400 2.59 -2.41 -1.61
C SER A 400 1.56 -1.30 -1.77
N ALA A 401 0.60 -1.48 -2.68
CA ALA A 401 -0.49 -0.55 -2.88
C ALA A 401 -1.82 -1.30 -2.80
N THR A 402 -2.83 -0.70 -2.16
CA THR A 402 -4.20 -1.23 -2.14
C THR A 402 -4.64 -1.62 -3.56
N ASP A 403 -5.20 -2.81 -3.73
CA ASP A 403 -5.66 -3.40 -5.00
C ASP A 403 -4.59 -3.63 -6.09
N LEU A 404 -3.28 -3.49 -5.80
CA LEU A 404 -2.18 -3.71 -6.77
C LEU A 404 -1.10 -4.66 -6.25
N ASN A 405 -0.69 -5.61 -7.09
CA ASN A 405 0.49 -6.44 -6.85
C ASN A 405 1.72 -5.80 -7.51
N LEU A 406 2.69 -5.39 -6.71
CA LEU A 406 3.94 -4.77 -7.15
C LEU A 406 5.13 -5.71 -6.98
N SER A 407 6.12 -5.61 -7.86
CA SER A 407 7.38 -6.37 -7.73
C SER A 407 8.39 -5.56 -6.90
N PRO A 408 9.19 -6.23 -6.04
CA PRO A 408 10.25 -5.55 -5.28
C PRO A 408 11.36 -5.05 -6.22
N VAL A 409 11.95 -3.90 -5.88
CA VAL A 409 13.09 -3.31 -6.59
C VAL A 409 14.33 -3.48 -5.72
N LEU A 410 15.41 -4.01 -6.29
CA LEU A 410 16.71 -4.11 -5.61
C LEU A 410 17.63 -3.01 -6.13
N ILE A 411 18.08 -2.14 -5.24
CA ILE A 411 19.04 -1.07 -5.54
C ILE A 411 20.42 -1.50 -5.04
N SER A 412 21.36 -1.72 -5.95
CA SER A 412 22.71 -2.21 -5.64
C SER A 412 23.85 -1.34 -6.18
N SER A 413 23.55 -0.13 -6.66
CA SER A 413 24.52 0.82 -7.22
C SER A 413 24.50 2.14 -6.46
N GLU A 414 25.66 2.75 -6.24
CA GLU A 414 25.81 4.07 -5.56
C GLU A 414 25.20 5.26 -6.30
N THR A 415 24.89 5.09 -7.59
CA THR A 415 24.34 6.17 -8.44
C THR A 415 22.80 6.25 -8.47
N THR A 416 22.10 5.37 -7.75
CA THR A 416 20.63 5.40 -7.69
C THR A 416 20.11 5.34 -6.26
N ASP A 417 19.39 6.38 -5.86
CA ASP A 417 18.84 6.59 -4.51
C ASP A 417 17.31 6.68 -4.54
N ALA A 418 16.70 6.24 -5.65
CA ALA A 418 15.27 6.38 -5.89
C ALA A 418 14.70 5.17 -6.63
N ALA A 419 13.52 4.72 -6.19
CA ALA A 419 12.64 3.84 -6.96
C ALA A 419 11.46 4.63 -7.52
N VAL A 420 11.06 4.33 -8.76
CA VAL A 420 9.92 4.98 -9.43
C VAL A 420 8.86 3.95 -9.75
N TYR A 421 7.60 4.26 -9.42
CA TYR A 421 6.43 3.40 -9.63
C TYR A 421 5.38 4.11 -10.48
N GLU A 422 4.97 3.49 -11.58
CA GLU A 422 3.82 3.93 -12.39
C GLU A 422 2.59 3.10 -12.01
N LEU A 423 1.62 3.71 -11.33
CA LEU A 423 0.47 3.02 -10.72
C LEU A 423 -0.86 3.49 -11.30
N SER A 424 -1.80 2.56 -11.48
CA SER A 424 -3.16 2.87 -11.92
C SER A 424 -4.17 1.93 -11.25
N TRP A 425 -5.19 2.50 -10.62
CA TRP A 425 -6.19 1.77 -9.84
C TRP A 425 -7.50 1.58 -10.61
N GLY A 426 -8.00 0.34 -10.70
CA GLY A 426 -9.28 0.03 -11.34
C GLY A 426 -10.53 0.32 -10.49
N THR A 427 -10.35 0.64 -9.21
CA THR A 427 -11.40 0.77 -8.18
C THR A 427 -11.25 2.09 -7.43
N THR A 428 -12.38 2.68 -7.03
CA THR A 428 -12.41 3.92 -6.24
C THR A 428 -12.08 3.69 -4.76
N GLY A 429 -11.97 4.78 -4.00
CA GLY A 429 -11.71 4.80 -2.56
C GLY A 429 -10.31 5.28 -2.21
N VAL A 430 -10.02 5.37 -0.92
CA VAL A 430 -8.66 5.62 -0.43
C VAL A 430 -7.81 4.39 -0.72
N LYS A 431 -6.65 4.61 -1.33
CA LYS A 431 -5.60 3.62 -1.57
C LYS A 431 -4.39 4.00 -0.74
N THR A 432 -3.85 3.06 0.02
CA THR A 432 -2.60 3.26 0.73
C THR A 432 -1.48 2.70 -0.12
N LEU A 433 -0.52 3.54 -0.50
CA LEU A 433 0.78 3.12 -1.03
C LEU A 433 1.78 3.14 0.12
N VAL A 434 2.32 1.99 0.48
CA VAL A 434 3.37 1.84 1.49
C VAL A 434 4.65 1.44 0.78
N VAL A 435 5.75 2.14 1.09
CA VAL A 435 7.09 1.77 0.63
C VAL A 435 7.96 1.48 1.83
N THR A 436 8.67 0.35 1.80
CA THR A 436 9.64 -0.06 2.81
C THR A 436 10.99 -0.26 2.16
N ALA A 437 11.98 0.50 2.62
CA ALA A 437 13.38 0.34 2.28
C ALA A 437 14.08 -0.47 3.39
N THR A 438 14.97 -1.38 2.99
CA THR A 438 15.68 -2.26 3.92
C THR A 438 17.11 -2.49 3.46
N ASN A 439 18.07 -2.38 4.37
CA ASN A 439 19.43 -2.86 4.21
C ASN A 439 19.79 -3.88 5.31
N ASP A 440 21.04 -4.35 5.32
CA ASP A 440 21.51 -5.43 6.22
C ASP A 440 21.45 -5.09 7.73
N ILE A 441 21.11 -3.85 8.12
CA ILE A 441 21.02 -3.40 9.53
C ILE A 441 19.76 -2.61 9.91
N SER A 442 18.97 -2.13 8.96
CA SER A 442 17.90 -1.17 9.21
C SER A 442 16.73 -1.30 8.23
N VAL A 443 15.53 -0.97 8.72
CA VAL A 443 14.28 -0.97 7.96
C VAL A 443 13.58 0.36 8.23
N VAL A 444 13.21 1.06 7.16
CA VAL A 444 12.41 2.30 7.22
C VAL A 444 11.23 2.19 6.27
N THR A 445 10.11 2.79 6.66
CA THR A 445 8.84 2.70 5.94
C THR A 445 8.20 4.08 5.89
N ASP A 446 7.63 4.43 4.75
CA ASP A 446 6.75 5.59 4.57
C ASP A 446 5.46 5.16 3.83
N SER A 447 4.40 5.94 4.00
CA SER A 447 3.07 5.61 3.50
C SER A 447 2.30 6.84 3.05
N LEU A 448 1.73 6.76 1.86
CA LEU A 448 0.92 7.81 1.25
C LEU A 448 -0.52 7.31 1.03
N GLU A 449 -1.49 8.08 1.52
CA GLU A 449 -2.90 7.89 1.14
C GLU A 449 -3.20 8.62 -0.18
N VAL A 450 -3.83 7.90 -1.10
CA VAL A 450 -4.21 8.37 -2.43
C VAL A 450 -5.71 8.18 -2.60
N LEU A 451 -6.47 9.27 -2.69
CA LEU A 451 -7.91 9.20 -2.93
C LEU A 451 -8.20 8.99 -4.43
N ILE A 452 -8.66 7.80 -4.80
CA ILE A 452 -9.06 7.49 -6.18
C ILE A 452 -10.57 7.66 -6.33
N GLY A 453 -10.97 8.69 -7.09
CA GLY A 453 -12.36 9.00 -7.42
C GLY A 453 -12.84 8.35 -8.72
N THR A 454 -14.14 8.43 -8.97
CA THR A 454 -14.69 8.29 -10.33
C THR A 454 -14.31 9.51 -11.16
N PRO A 455 -14.19 9.40 -12.50
CA PRO A 455 -14.00 10.56 -13.36
C PRO A 455 -15.12 11.58 -13.17
N LEU A 456 -14.76 12.86 -13.05
CA LEU A 456 -15.74 13.92 -12.85
C LEU A 456 -16.22 14.48 -14.20
N THR A 457 -17.51 14.30 -14.50
CA THR A 457 -18.13 14.84 -15.71
C THR A 457 -18.50 16.33 -15.53
N PRO A 458 -17.97 17.26 -16.35
CA PRO A 458 -18.32 18.69 -16.32
C PRO A 458 -19.74 18.97 -16.80
N LEU A 459 -20.24 20.17 -16.50
CA LEU A 459 -21.42 20.72 -17.17
C LEU A 459 -21.01 21.25 -18.56
N GLU A 460 -21.77 20.89 -19.60
CA GLU A 460 -21.64 21.44 -20.95
C GLU A 460 -22.62 22.59 -21.20
N SER A 461 -23.82 22.51 -20.62
CA SER A 461 -24.82 23.58 -20.70
C SER A 461 -25.82 23.53 -19.55
N VAL A 462 -26.55 24.63 -19.38
CA VAL A 462 -27.80 24.73 -18.62
C VAL A 462 -28.87 25.32 -19.54
N GLU A 463 -30.12 24.91 -19.38
CA GLU A 463 -31.29 25.48 -20.09
C GLU A 463 -32.37 25.82 -19.08
N ILE A 464 -33.01 26.99 -19.23
CA ILE A 464 -34.14 27.44 -18.40
C ILE A 464 -35.43 27.23 -19.19
N THR A 465 -36.40 26.58 -18.58
CA THR A 465 -37.75 26.39 -19.13
C THR A 465 -38.79 27.05 -18.22
N GLY A 466 -39.76 27.75 -18.80
CA GLY A 466 -40.80 28.47 -18.07
C GLY A 466 -41.75 29.25 -18.98
N PRO A 467 -42.72 29.98 -18.41
CA PRO A 467 -43.66 30.80 -19.16
C PRO A 467 -43.01 32.11 -19.64
N ALA A 468 -43.22 32.48 -20.91
CA ALA A 468 -42.67 33.70 -21.52
C ALA A 468 -43.56 34.96 -21.36
N MET A 469 -44.79 34.81 -20.85
CA MET A 469 -45.72 35.92 -20.59
C MET A 469 -46.47 35.69 -19.27
N GLY A 470 -46.81 36.78 -18.59
CA GLY A 470 -47.57 36.79 -17.34
C GLY A 470 -48.26 38.13 -17.08
N SER A 471 -49.04 38.18 -15.99
CA SER A 471 -49.61 39.40 -15.40
C SER A 471 -49.09 39.64 -13.98
N THR A 472 -49.18 40.87 -13.50
CA THR A 472 -48.73 41.27 -12.15
C THR A 472 -49.44 40.53 -11.02
N GLY A 473 -48.71 40.24 -9.94
CA GLY A 473 -49.23 39.59 -8.73
C GLY A 473 -49.53 38.10 -8.86
N ILE A 474 -48.99 37.45 -9.89
CA ILE A 474 -49.07 36.00 -10.13
C ILE A 474 -47.66 35.40 -10.02
N GLU A 475 -47.58 34.21 -9.44
CA GLU A 475 -46.36 33.41 -9.29
C GLU A 475 -46.11 32.54 -10.52
N TYR A 476 -44.87 32.51 -11.00
CA TYR A 476 -44.43 31.74 -12.15
C TYR A 476 -43.26 30.84 -11.79
N SER A 477 -43.32 29.57 -12.20
CA SER A 477 -42.24 28.61 -12.00
C SER A 477 -41.32 28.50 -13.23
N PHE A 478 -40.03 28.33 -12.96
CA PHE A 478 -38.98 28.14 -13.95
C PHE A 478 -38.07 26.98 -13.53
N THR A 479 -37.78 26.07 -14.45
CA THR A 479 -36.89 24.92 -14.23
C THR A 479 -35.61 25.07 -15.03
N ALA A 480 -34.47 25.13 -14.33
CA ALA A 480 -33.15 24.99 -14.92
C ALA A 480 -32.77 23.50 -14.99
N THR A 481 -32.29 23.04 -16.14
CA THR A 481 -31.81 21.65 -16.36
C THR A 481 -30.41 21.69 -16.96
N VAL A 482 -29.49 20.86 -16.48
CA VAL A 482 -28.12 20.78 -17.03
C VAL A 482 -27.91 19.60 -17.97
N SER A 483 -26.92 19.72 -18.85
CA SER A 483 -26.42 18.68 -19.75
C SER A 483 -24.91 18.53 -19.56
N PRO A 484 -24.33 17.31 -19.70
CA PRO A 484 -24.99 16.04 -19.98
C PRO A 484 -25.70 15.43 -18.76
N ASN A 485 -26.47 14.37 -18.96
CA ASN A 485 -27.26 13.72 -17.91
C ASN A 485 -26.46 12.75 -17.01
N ASP A 486 -25.16 12.61 -17.26
CA ASP A 486 -24.15 11.96 -16.43
C ASP A 486 -23.17 12.97 -15.81
N ALA A 487 -23.51 14.27 -15.83
CA ALA A 487 -22.76 15.32 -15.14
C ALA A 487 -22.64 15.06 -13.63
N THR A 488 -21.49 15.45 -13.06
CA THR A 488 -21.23 15.31 -11.62
C THR A 488 -22.26 16.08 -10.80
N THR A 489 -22.80 15.44 -9.76
CA THR A 489 -23.69 16.05 -8.76
C THR A 489 -23.00 16.09 -7.38
N PRO A 490 -23.37 17.00 -6.47
CA PRO A 490 -24.43 18.01 -6.61
C PRO A 490 -24.05 19.16 -7.55
N VAL A 491 -25.07 19.76 -8.18
CA VAL A 491 -24.95 20.96 -9.00
C VAL A 491 -25.42 22.15 -8.17
N SER A 492 -24.60 23.19 -8.11
CA SER A 492 -24.96 24.49 -7.53
C SER A 492 -25.61 25.35 -8.61
N TYR A 493 -26.83 25.81 -8.35
CA TYR A 493 -27.57 26.74 -9.21
C TYR A 493 -27.64 28.09 -8.50
N THR A 494 -27.15 29.14 -9.16
CA THR A 494 -27.31 30.53 -8.73
C THR A 494 -28.25 31.24 -9.71
N TRP A 495 -29.45 31.55 -9.22
CA TRP A 495 -30.46 32.30 -9.95
C TRP A 495 -30.33 33.79 -9.63
N THR A 496 -30.21 34.60 -10.67
CA THR A 496 -30.23 36.07 -10.59
C THR A 496 -31.36 36.58 -11.45
N VAL A 497 -32.24 37.39 -10.87
CA VAL A 497 -33.35 38.07 -11.57
C VAL A 497 -33.12 39.57 -11.45
N ASP A 498 -33.42 40.33 -12.51
CA ASP A 498 -33.07 41.76 -12.62
C ASP A 498 -33.66 42.67 -11.53
N ASP A 499 -34.72 42.23 -10.84
CA ASP A 499 -35.39 42.95 -9.76
C ASP A 499 -35.67 42.13 -8.48
N GLN A 500 -35.02 40.97 -8.29
CA GLN A 500 -35.15 40.15 -7.08
C GLN A 500 -33.80 39.75 -6.47
N ASP A 501 -33.82 39.29 -5.22
CA ASP A 501 -32.63 38.79 -4.54
C ASP A 501 -32.09 37.51 -5.21
N THR A 502 -30.77 37.39 -5.30
CA THR A 502 -30.09 36.19 -5.84
C THR A 502 -30.35 34.98 -4.95
N VAL A 503 -30.78 33.87 -5.55
CA VAL A 503 -31.03 32.59 -4.86
C VAL A 503 -29.99 31.55 -5.30
N SER A 504 -29.20 31.05 -4.34
CA SER A 504 -28.26 29.95 -4.57
C SER A 504 -28.75 28.67 -3.89
N VAL A 505 -28.78 27.56 -4.63
CA VAL A 505 -29.30 26.26 -4.18
C VAL A 505 -28.50 25.12 -4.77
N SER A 506 -28.27 24.07 -3.98
CA SER A 506 -27.54 22.87 -4.41
C SER A 506 -28.51 21.70 -4.61
N ASN A 507 -28.50 21.10 -5.79
CA ASN A 507 -29.52 20.15 -6.25
C ASN A 507 -28.93 19.05 -7.16
N GLY A 508 -29.79 18.19 -7.71
CA GLY A 508 -29.44 17.26 -8.79
C GLY A 508 -29.30 17.95 -10.15
N LEU A 509 -29.53 17.20 -11.24
CA LEU A 509 -29.38 17.70 -12.62
C LEU A 509 -30.47 18.71 -13.07
N SER A 510 -31.40 19.06 -12.18
CA SER A 510 -32.34 20.16 -12.37
C SER A 510 -32.69 20.86 -11.06
N ASN A 511 -33.09 22.13 -11.18
CA ASN A 511 -33.62 22.93 -10.08
C ASN A 511 -34.80 23.78 -10.56
N GLU A 512 -35.81 23.92 -9.71
CA GLU A 512 -37.02 24.71 -9.95
C GLU A 512 -37.07 25.90 -8.98
N GLN A 513 -37.42 27.08 -9.48
CA GLN A 513 -37.62 28.31 -8.69
C GLN A 513 -38.90 29.02 -9.12
N THR A 514 -39.50 29.76 -8.18
CA THR A 514 -40.72 30.54 -8.39
C THR A 514 -40.49 32.02 -8.15
N TYR A 515 -41.11 32.87 -8.98
CA TYR A 515 -40.99 34.33 -8.91
C TYR A 515 -42.35 34.99 -9.14
N THR A 516 -42.62 36.07 -8.39
CA THR A 516 -43.81 36.92 -8.52
C THR A 516 -43.38 38.37 -8.74
N TRP A 517 -44.08 39.11 -9.61
CA TRP A 517 -43.78 40.51 -9.89
C TRP A 517 -45.01 41.41 -9.73
N ASP A 518 -44.88 42.48 -8.94
CA ASP A 518 -45.95 43.45 -8.71
C ASP A 518 -46.02 44.58 -9.76
N THR A 519 -45.03 44.69 -10.64
CA THR A 519 -44.97 45.73 -11.67
C THR A 519 -44.82 45.15 -13.09
N PRO A 520 -45.48 45.72 -14.12
CA PRO A 520 -45.33 45.29 -15.50
C PRO A 520 -43.93 45.57 -16.04
N GLY A 521 -43.44 44.73 -16.95
CA GLY A 521 -42.13 44.85 -17.59
C GLY A 521 -41.58 43.51 -18.08
N THR A 522 -40.55 43.56 -18.92
CA THR A 522 -39.70 42.38 -19.20
C THR A 522 -38.81 42.11 -18.00
N ARG A 523 -38.67 40.85 -17.63
CA ARG A 523 -37.79 40.35 -16.56
C ARG A 523 -36.81 39.36 -17.14
N THR A 524 -35.56 39.43 -16.72
CA THR A 524 -34.48 38.57 -17.19
C THR A 524 -34.02 37.69 -16.04
N LEU A 525 -34.21 36.38 -16.19
CA LEU A 525 -33.71 35.36 -15.30
C LEU A 525 -32.38 34.84 -15.87
N THR A 526 -31.33 34.87 -15.06
CA THR A 526 -30.03 34.28 -15.37
C THR A 526 -29.77 33.14 -14.39
N VAL A 527 -29.39 31.97 -14.90
CA VAL A 527 -28.97 30.83 -14.08
C VAL A 527 -27.54 30.47 -14.42
N THR A 528 -26.67 30.60 -13.42
CA THR A 528 -25.34 30.01 -13.44
C THR A 528 -25.42 28.66 -12.74
N ALA A 529 -25.09 27.58 -13.44
CA ALA A 529 -24.97 26.25 -12.87
C ALA A 529 -23.49 25.83 -12.85
N GLU A 530 -23.02 25.25 -11.74
CA GLU A 530 -21.66 24.75 -11.58
C GLU A 530 -21.63 23.41 -10.82
N ASN A 531 -20.63 22.58 -11.11
CA ASN A 531 -20.30 21.39 -10.35
C ASN A 531 -18.78 21.34 -10.12
N SER A 532 -18.30 20.34 -9.36
CA SER A 532 -16.89 20.20 -9.02
C SER A 532 -15.96 19.82 -10.20
N ALA A 533 -16.48 19.76 -11.42
CA ALA A 533 -15.84 19.09 -12.56
C ALA A 533 -15.47 20.03 -13.72
N GLY A 534 -15.81 21.31 -13.66
CA GLY A 534 -15.57 22.24 -14.76
C GLY A 534 -15.81 23.71 -14.41
N ALA A 535 -15.86 24.54 -15.44
CA ALA A 535 -16.28 25.94 -15.30
C ALA A 535 -17.81 26.05 -15.20
N PRO A 536 -18.34 27.09 -14.54
CA PRO A 536 -19.78 27.37 -14.55
C PRO A 536 -20.32 27.54 -15.98
N VAL A 537 -21.52 27.02 -16.21
CA VAL A 537 -22.32 27.24 -17.42
C VAL A 537 -23.49 28.17 -17.10
N GLU A 538 -23.93 28.97 -18.06
CA GLU A 538 -24.91 30.02 -17.83
C GLU A 538 -26.00 30.02 -18.90
N ALA A 539 -27.25 30.28 -18.50
CA ALA A 539 -28.38 30.52 -19.41
C ALA A 539 -29.20 31.72 -18.97
N THR A 540 -29.86 32.35 -19.93
CA THR A 540 -30.77 33.48 -19.73
C THR A 540 -32.15 33.21 -20.31
N PHE A 541 -33.18 33.68 -19.61
CA PHE A 541 -34.60 33.55 -20.01
C PHE A 541 -35.32 34.88 -19.77
N GLU A 542 -36.27 35.23 -20.65
CA GLU A 542 -37.10 36.44 -20.50
C GLU A 542 -38.58 36.11 -20.33
N ILE A 543 -39.24 36.76 -19.37
CA ILE A 543 -40.70 36.77 -19.19
C ILE A 543 -41.22 38.20 -19.28
N ILE A 544 -42.34 38.41 -19.97
CA ILE A 544 -43.03 39.71 -20.06
C ILE A 544 -44.22 39.74 -19.11
N ILE A 545 -44.23 40.67 -18.16
CA ILE A 545 -45.31 40.88 -17.18
C ILE A 545 -46.19 42.06 -17.59
N GLU A 546 -47.51 41.86 -17.68
CA GLU A 546 -48.52 42.88 -18.00
C GLU A 546 -49.38 43.30 -16.79
N GLU A 547 -50.04 44.46 -16.86
CA GLU A 547 -50.89 45.00 -15.77
C GLU A 547 -52.23 44.23 -15.65
N ALA A 548 -52.57 43.78 -14.45
CA ALA A 548 -53.82 43.07 -14.18
C ALA A 548 -55.08 43.95 -14.28
N VAL A 549 -56.11 43.49 -14.99
CA VAL A 549 -57.36 44.23 -15.25
C VAL A 549 -58.35 44.12 -14.08
N ALA A 550 -58.86 45.26 -13.59
CA ALA A 550 -59.87 45.30 -12.53
C ALA A 550 -61.32 45.10 -13.04
N THR A 551 -62.14 44.33 -12.32
CA THR A 551 -63.55 44.05 -12.67
C THR A 551 -64.50 44.08 -11.44
N PRO A 552 -65.74 44.59 -11.59
CA PRO A 552 -66.76 44.57 -10.53
C PRO A 552 -67.53 43.21 -10.49
N PRO A 553 -68.17 42.86 -9.36
CA PRO A 553 -69.07 41.70 -9.31
C PRO A 553 -70.31 41.95 -10.19
N ALA A 554 -70.64 40.96 -11.02
CA ALA A 554 -71.82 41.00 -11.89
C ALA A 554 -73.02 40.25 -11.28
N SER A 555 -72.76 39.18 -10.53
CA SER A 555 -73.76 38.48 -9.71
C SER A 555 -73.11 37.72 -8.55
N VAL A 556 -73.92 37.33 -7.57
CA VAL A 556 -73.59 36.32 -6.57
C VAL A 556 -74.64 35.22 -6.64
N GLU A 557 -74.21 33.97 -6.52
CA GLU A 557 -75.05 32.78 -6.39
C GLU A 557 -74.91 32.25 -4.96
N LEU A 558 -76.01 32.17 -4.22
CA LEU A 558 -76.04 31.65 -2.86
C LEU A 558 -76.50 30.19 -2.85
N THR A 559 -75.63 29.29 -2.40
CA THR A 559 -75.91 27.85 -2.33
C THR A 559 -75.85 27.35 -0.89
N GLY A 560 -76.72 26.40 -0.56
CA GLY A 560 -76.76 25.75 0.75
C GLY A 560 -77.89 24.74 0.86
N PRO A 561 -78.02 24.07 2.01
CA PRO A 561 -79.05 23.06 2.21
C PRO A 561 -80.44 23.68 2.38
N GLU A 562 -81.43 23.12 1.69
CA GLU A 562 -82.85 23.53 1.78
C GLU A 562 -83.55 22.99 3.05
N SER A 563 -82.94 22.03 3.75
CA SER A 563 -83.43 21.54 5.04
C SER A 563 -82.29 21.21 6.01
N GLY A 564 -82.58 21.30 7.30
CA GLY A 564 -81.62 21.10 8.39
C GLY A 564 -82.30 20.70 9.70
N MET A 565 -81.59 20.79 10.82
CA MET A 565 -82.00 20.36 12.16
C MET A 565 -81.53 21.30 13.27
N VAL A 566 -82.28 21.35 14.38
CA VAL A 566 -82.00 22.19 15.54
C VAL A 566 -80.61 21.91 16.11
N GLY A 567 -79.86 22.97 16.42
CA GLY A 567 -78.53 22.87 17.01
C GLY A 567 -77.44 22.35 16.07
N VAL A 568 -77.75 22.07 14.80
CA VAL A 568 -76.76 21.68 13.79
C VAL A 568 -76.34 22.90 12.99
N GLU A 569 -75.03 23.03 12.78
CA GLU A 569 -74.42 24.11 12.01
C GLU A 569 -74.54 23.83 10.50
N TYR A 570 -75.20 24.75 9.78
CA TYR A 570 -75.37 24.68 8.33
C TYR A 570 -74.46 25.67 7.61
N SER A 571 -73.81 25.15 6.58
CA SER A 571 -72.84 25.89 5.77
C SER A 571 -73.49 26.38 4.48
N PHE A 572 -73.44 27.69 4.25
CA PHE A 572 -73.92 28.35 3.04
C PHE A 572 -72.76 29.03 2.32
N THR A 573 -72.68 28.84 1.01
CA THR A 573 -71.59 29.34 0.18
C THR A 573 -72.13 30.31 -0.87
N ALA A 574 -71.67 31.55 -0.78
CA ALA A 574 -71.88 32.60 -1.76
C ALA A 574 -70.75 32.56 -2.78
N ARG A 575 -71.07 32.50 -4.07
CA ARG A 575 -70.10 32.47 -5.18
C ARG A 575 -70.30 33.65 -6.12
N VAL A 576 -69.26 34.46 -6.25
CA VAL A 576 -69.26 35.69 -7.05
C VAL A 576 -68.88 35.38 -8.50
N THR A 577 -69.58 36.01 -9.44
CA THR A 577 -69.32 35.94 -10.89
C THR A 577 -69.12 37.36 -11.42
N PRO A 578 -68.13 37.62 -12.29
CA PRO A 578 -67.13 36.70 -12.83
C PRO A 578 -66.03 36.32 -11.82
N SER A 579 -65.29 35.23 -12.05
CA SER A 579 -64.20 34.76 -11.17
C SER A 579 -63.02 35.73 -11.06
N GLU A 580 -62.94 36.64 -12.03
CA GLU A 580 -61.93 37.69 -12.18
C GLU A 580 -62.30 38.96 -11.38
N THR A 581 -63.41 38.95 -10.63
CA THR A 581 -63.86 40.05 -9.77
C THR A 581 -62.71 40.54 -8.88
N THR A 582 -62.42 41.84 -8.94
CA THR A 582 -61.35 42.48 -8.15
C THR A 582 -61.55 42.26 -6.67
N ARG A 583 -60.43 41.97 -5.99
CA ARG A 583 -60.35 41.69 -4.55
C ARG A 583 -59.71 42.90 -3.84
N PRO A 584 -59.97 43.13 -2.54
CA PRO A 584 -60.80 42.34 -1.65
C PRO A 584 -62.31 42.49 -1.93
N ILE A 585 -63.05 41.42 -1.66
CA ILE A 585 -64.50 41.34 -1.77
C ILE A 585 -65.08 41.27 -0.36
N THR A 586 -66.07 42.10 -0.08
CA THR A 586 -66.78 42.21 1.20
C THR A 586 -68.11 41.46 1.10
N PHE A 587 -68.28 40.44 1.93
CA PHE A 587 -69.51 39.68 2.07
C PHE A 587 -70.21 40.11 3.36
N THR A 588 -71.50 40.43 3.26
CA THR A 588 -72.38 40.70 4.40
C THR A 588 -73.53 39.71 4.37
N TRP A 589 -73.67 38.95 5.44
CA TRP A 589 -74.66 37.89 5.59
C TRP A 589 -75.72 38.28 6.61
N GLU A 590 -76.98 38.06 6.28
CA GLU A 590 -78.13 38.34 7.14
C GLU A 590 -79.05 37.11 7.15
N ALA A 591 -79.26 36.51 8.32
CA ALA A 591 -80.09 35.31 8.48
C ALA A 591 -81.17 35.54 9.55
N ASP A 592 -82.34 34.92 9.38
CA ASP A 592 -83.42 34.98 10.38
C ASP A 592 -82.93 34.46 11.75
N ASP A 593 -83.33 35.17 12.83
CA ASP A 593 -82.91 34.94 14.23
C ASP A 593 -81.39 35.02 14.51
N GLN A 594 -80.58 35.58 13.58
CA GLN A 594 -79.13 35.77 13.74
C GLN A 594 -78.72 37.24 13.67
N LEU A 595 -77.52 37.56 14.16
CA LEU A 595 -76.92 38.88 13.93
C LEU A 595 -76.21 38.90 12.57
N PRO A 596 -76.23 40.03 11.83
CA PRO A 596 -75.49 40.16 10.58
C PRO A 596 -73.98 39.92 10.75
N VAL A 597 -73.38 39.22 9.80
CA VAL A 597 -71.94 38.92 9.77
C VAL A 597 -71.32 39.52 8.51
N THR A 598 -70.40 40.46 8.69
CA THR A 598 -69.65 41.09 7.59
C THR A 598 -68.17 40.72 7.66
N GLY A 599 -67.60 40.30 6.53
CA GLY A 599 -66.18 40.03 6.37
C GLY A 599 -65.67 40.44 4.98
N SER A 600 -64.46 40.99 4.92
CA SER A 600 -63.80 41.34 3.65
C SER A 600 -62.56 40.48 3.44
N GLY A 601 -62.33 40.01 2.23
CA GLY A 601 -61.22 39.11 1.92
C GLY A 601 -61.02 38.81 0.45
N ASN A 602 -59.96 38.06 0.13
CA ASN A 602 -59.51 37.83 -1.24
C ASN A 602 -60.13 36.59 -1.91
N ALA A 603 -61.37 36.22 -1.56
CA ALA A 603 -62.03 35.03 -2.10
C ALA A 603 -63.27 35.40 -2.92
N ILE A 604 -63.42 34.81 -4.12
CA ILE A 604 -64.66 34.88 -4.91
C ILE A 604 -65.73 33.88 -4.44
N ASN A 605 -65.40 33.08 -3.43
CA ASN A 605 -66.31 32.20 -2.71
C ASN A 605 -66.19 32.58 -1.23
N ASN A 606 -67.31 32.86 -0.56
CA ASN A 606 -67.31 32.97 0.89
C ASN A 606 -68.33 32.00 1.45
N THR A 607 -67.97 31.33 2.54
CA THR A 607 -68.82 30.34 3.20
C THR A 607 -69.06 30.81 4.62
N GLN A 608 -70.30 31.12 4.94
CA GLN A 608 -70.71 31.44 6.30
C GLN A 608 -71.56 30.30 6.85
N ARG A 609 -71.47 30.10 8.17
CA ARG A 609 -72.22 29.07 8.87
C ARG A 609 -73.22 29.67 9.85
N PHE A 610 -74.35 28.99 9.98
CA PHE A 610 -75.48 29.38 10.82
C PHE A 610 -76.07 28.16 11.53
N THR A 611 -76.42 28.32 12.80
CA THR A 611 -77.06 27.29 13.63
C THR A 611 -78.35 27.87 14.17
N TRP A 612 -79.46 27.14 14.09
CA TRP A 612 -80.75 27.59 14.62
C TRP A 612 -81.21 26.71 15.79
N ASP A 613 -81.52 27.34 16.93
CA ASP A 613 -81.93 26.68 18.17
C ASP A 613 -83.43 26.31 18.20
N SER A 614 -84.17 26.54 17.11
CA SER A 614 -85.58 26.16 17.00
C SER A 614 -86.01 25.84 15.57
N VAL A 615 -86.93 24.89 15.45
CA VAL A 615 -87.52 24.41 14.18
C VAL A 615 -88.24 25.51 13.40
N GLY A 616 -88.31 25.34 12.08
CA GLY A 616 -89.02 26.22 11.16
C GLY A 616 -88.17 26.70 9.98
N THR A 617 -88.84 27.32 9.00
CA THR A 617 -88.23 27.93 7.81
C THR A 617 -87.43 29.18 8.18
N ARG A 618 -86.20 29.29 7.68
CA ARG A 618 -85.29 30.43 7.91
C ARG A 618 -84.84 31.00 6.59
N THR A 619 -84.82 32.31 6.47
CA THR A 619 -84.34 33.05 5.31
C THR A 619 -82.89 33.48 5.53
N LEU A 620 -82.08 33.41 4.48
CA LEU A 620 -80.68 33.85 4.48
C LEU A 620 -80.41 34.69 3.23
N THR A 621 -79.85 35.88 3.41
CA THR A 621 -79.39 36.78 2.34
C THR A 621 -77.88 36.99 2.45
N VAL A 622 -77.20 37.06 1.30
CA VAL A 622 -75.82 37.53 1.19
C VAL A 622 -75.75 38.75 0.28
N THR A 623 -74.99 39.77 0.69
CA THR A 623 -74.64 40.95 -0.12
C THR A 623 -73.13 40.98 -0.32
N VAL A 624 -72.70 41.31 -1.53
CA VAL A 624 -71.31 41.28 -2.00
C VAL A 624 -70.93 42.64 -2.57
N ASP A 625 -69.84 43.23 -2.09
CA ASP A 625 -69.31 44.54 -2.50
C ASP A 625 -67.78 44.52 -2.59
N ASN A 626 -67.19 44.96 -3.70
CA ASN A 626 -65.72 45.11 -3.86
C ASN A 626 -65.27 46.57 -4.06
N GLY A 627 -66.12 47.55 -3.77
CA GLY A 627 -65.88 48.97 -4.01
C GLY A 627 -66.07 49.42 -5.47
N LEU A 628 -66.22 48.48 -6.42
CA LEU A 628 -66.52 48.77 -7.83
C LEU A 628 -67.96 48.40 -8.22
N GLY A 629 -68.63 47.53 -7.45
CA GLY A 629 -70.03 47.13 -7.67
C GLY A 629 -70.59 46.31 -6.50
N ILE A 630 -71.93 46.28 -6.39
CA ILE A 630 -72.67 45.61 -5.30
C ILE A 630 -73.75 44.69 -5.88
N VAL A 631 -73.84 43.45 -5.38
CA VAL A 631 -74.84 42.44 -5.75
C VAL A 631 -75.31 41.63 -4.53
N SER A 632 -76.47 40.97 -4.59
CA SER A 632 -77.03 40.17 -3.48
C SER A 632 -77.89 39.00 -3.95
N ASP A 633 -78.00 37.95 -3.13
CA ASP A 633 -78.85 36.77 -3.37
C ASP A 633 -79.43 36.19 -2.06
N THR A 634 -80.55 35.46 -2.12
CA THR A 634 -81.36 35.04 -0.97
C THR A 634 -81.89 33.61 -1.12
N VAL A 635 -81.77 32.78 -0.06
CA VAL A 635 -82.27 31.40 0.01
C VAL A 635 -83.08 31.14 1.29
N GLN A 636 -83.69 29.95 1.40
CA GLN A 636 -84.38 29.48 2.61
C GLN A 636 -83.96 28.06 3.01
N ILE A 637 -84.05 27.75 4.31
CA ILE A 637 -83.79 26.43 4.90
C ILE A 637 -84.86 26.04 5.93
N ASP A 638 -85.38 24.81 5.86
CA ASP A 638 -86.35 24.26 6.82
C ASP A 638 -85.67 23.44 7.95
N ILE A 639 -85.72 23.94 9.19
CA ILE A 639 -85.07 23.32 10.37
C ILE A 639 -85.99 22.33 11.11
N THR A 640 -85.49 21.12 11.38
CA THR A 640 -86.17 19.95 11.98
C THR A 640 -85.37 19.34 13.16
N GLU A 641 -85.37 18.03 13.45
CA GLU A 641 -84.57 17.39 14.54
C GLU A 641 -83.94 16.05 14.05
N MET A 642 -82.76 15.65 14.57
CA MET A 642 -82.06 14.40 14.17
C MET A 642 -81.47 13.62 15.36
N THR A 643 -81.19 12.33 15.13
CA THR A 643 -80.51 11.42 16.07
C THR A 643 -79.64 10.40 15.32
N THR A 644 -78.34 10.30 15.62
CA THR A 644 -77.42 9.21 15.18
C THR A 644 -76.28 8.98 16.20
N GLU A 645 -75.82 7.73 16.34
CA GLU A 645 -74.77 7.26 17.27
C GLU A 645 -73.42 6.94 16.58
N PRO A 646 -72.29 6.88 17.33
CA PRO A 646 -70.96 6.51 16.80
C PRO A 646 -70.81 5.01 16.48
N VAL A 647 -69.92 4.66 15.55
CA VAL A 647 -69.69 3.28 15.09
C VAL A 647 -68.52 2.64 15.86
N PRO A 648 -68.73 1.57 16.64
CA PRO A 648 -67.69 0.91 17.42
C PRO A 648 -66.72 0.11 16.54
N VAL A 649 -65.48 -0.08 17.03
CA VAL A 649 -64.61 -1.16 16.53
C VAL A 649 -65.17 -2.51 17.01
N THR A 650 -65.18 -3.51 16.13
CA THR A 650 -65.77 -4.84 16.41
C THR A 650 -64.81 -6.00 16.20
N GLY A 651 -63.62 -5.75 15.66
CA GLY A 651 -62.53 -6.70 15.55
C GLY A 651 -61.21 -6.02 15.17
N VAL A 652 -60.11 -6.67 15.51
CA VAL A 652 -58.76 -6.37 15.04
C VAL A 652 -58.16 -7.68 14.52
N THR A 653 -57.31 -7.62 13.49
CA THR A 653 -56.54 -8.77 13.00
C THR A 653 -55.05 -8.45 13.01
N ILE A 654 -54.23 -9.33 13.59
CA ILE A 654 -52.76 -9.22 13.56
C ILE A 654 -52.15 -10.14 12.49
N SER A 655 -51.09 -9.69 11.83
CA SER A 655 -50.32 -10.48 10.87
C SER A 655 -48.81 -10.22 10.98
N GLY A 656 -47.99 -11.22 10.67
CA GLY A 656 -46.53 -11.14 10.75
C GLY A 656 -45.84 -12.47 10.38
N PRO A 657 -44.52 -12.58 10.59
CA PRO A 657 -43.75 -13.81 10.36
C PRO A 657 -43.93 -14.82 11.50
N SER A 658 -44.12 -16.10 11.17
CA SER A 658 -44.45 -17.16 12.14
C SER A 658 -43.26 -18.02 12.63
N VAL A 659 -42.07 -17.79 12.09
CA VAL A 659 -40.81 -18.42 12.53
C VAL A 659 -39.73 -17.35 12.53
N GLY A 660 -38.88 -17.36 13.55
CA GLY A 660 -37.74 -16.45 13.66
C GLY A 660 -36.53 -17.09 14.33
N GLU A 661 -35.46 -16.30 14.41
CA GLU A 661 -34.21 -16.61 15.08
C GLU A 661 -33.99 -15.61 16.22
N ILE A 662 -33.29 -16.02 17.27
CA ILE A 662 -32.96 -15.14 18.39
C ILE A 662 -32.20 -13.89 17.92
N GLY A 663 -32.41 -12.76 18.58
CA GLY A 663 -31.74 -11.49 18.29
C GLY A 663 -32.09 -10.87 16.93
N THR A 664 -33.15 -11.34 16.25
CA THR A 664 -33.67 -10.73 15.02
C THR A 664 -35.00 -10.02 15.29
N ALA A 665 -35.16 -8.81 14.75
CA ALA A 665 -36.37 -8.02 14.88
C ALA A 665 -37.43 -8.38 13.84
N TYR A 666 -38.68 -8.56 14.27
CA TYR A 666 -39.81 -8.95 13.45
C TYR A 666 -40.96 -7.95 13.56
N THR A 667 -41.53 -7.55 12.42
CA THR A 667 -42.62 -6.57 12.33
C THR A 667 -43.97 -7.25 12.16
N PHE A 668 -44.98 -6.72 12.85
CA PHE A 668 -46.37 -7.14 12.86
C PHE A 668 -47.28 -5.98 12.46
N GLU A 669 -48.37 -6.28 11.74
CA GLU A 669 -49.36 -5.31 11.26
C GLU A 669 -50.74 -5.65 11.83
N ALA A 670 -51.44 -4.64 12.35
CA ALA A 670 -52.80 -4.71 12.86
C ALA A 670 -53.77 -3.91 11.98
N ALA A 671 -54.96 -4.46 11.72
CA ALA A 671 -56.03 -3.78 10.98
C ALA A 671 -57.38 -3.98 11.69
N VAL A 672 -58.23 -2.94 11.76
CA VAL A 672 -59.53 -3.00 12.47
C VAL A 672 -60.74 -3.12 11.54
N SER A 673 -61.81 -3.68 12.10
CA SER A 673 -63.10 -3.93 11.42
C SER A 673 -64.27 -3.43 12.28
N PRO A 674 -65.31 -2.79 11.69
CA PRO A 674 -65.44 -2.51 10.25
C PRO A 674 -64.58 -1.32 9.81
N ASN A 675 -64.35 -1.21 8.50
CA ASN A 675 -63.58 -0.10 7.90
C ASN A 675 -64.29 1.28 7.93
N ASN A 676 -65.44 1.37 8.58
CA ASN A 676 -66.16 2.61 8.90
C ASN A 676 -66.32 2.83 10.42
N ALA A 677 -65.56 2.11 11.25
CA ALA A 677 -65.46 2.40 12.67
C ALA A 677 -64.99 3.85 12.87
N THR A 678 -65.56 4.53 13.87
CA THR A 678 -65.24 5.93 14.15
C THR A 678 -63.77 6.06 14.53
N THR A 679 -63.03 7.00 13.93
CA THR A 679 -61.63 7.30 14.27
C THR A 679 -61.55 8.46 15.28
N PRO A 680 -60.45 8.61 16.05
CA PRO A 680 -59.23 7.79 16.04
C PRO A 680 -59.37 6.44 16.77
N VAL A 681 -58.44 5.52 16.48
CA VAL A 681 -58.35 4.21 17.15
C VAL A 681 -57.03 4.14 17.94
N SER A 682 -57.10 3.69 19.19
CA SER A 682 -55.93 3.40 20.01
C SER A 682 -55.57 1.91 19.94
N TYR A 683 -54.30 1.62 19.67
CA TYR A 683 -53.71 0.29 19.63
C TYR A 683 -52.79 0.11 20.84
N THR A 684 -52.90 -1.02 21.54
CA THR A 684 -52.02 -1.42 22.64
C THR A 684 -51.37 -2.75 22.27
N TRP A 685 -50.04 -2.79 22.19
CA TRP A 685 -49.26 -3.96 21.84
C TRP A 685 -48.50 -4.53 23.04
N VAL A 686 -48.48 -5.87 23.15
CA VAL A 686 -47.75 -6.63 24.18
C VAL A 686 -47.11 -7.84 23.51
N ALA A 687 -45.89 -8.19 23.91
CA ALA A 687 -45.22 -9.43 23.52
C ALA A 687 -44.73 -10.17 24.77
N ASP A 688 -44.85 -11.50 24.80
CA ASP A 688 -44.33 -12.31 25.90
C ASP A 688 -42.79 -12.40 25.90
N ASP A 689 -42.23 -12.79 27.06
CA ASP A 689 -40.80 -12.82 27.39
C ASP A 689 -40.01 -11.51 27.19
N LEU A 690 -40.68 -10.38 26.95
CA LEU A 690 -40.08 -9.04 26.95
C LEU A 690 -40.54 -8.25 28.18
N ALA A 691 -39.58 -7.76 28.97
CA ALA A 691 -39.82 -7.04 30.22
C ALA A 691 -40.21 -5.56 29.98
N VAL A 692 -41.20 -5.31 29.12
CA VAL A 692 -41.59 -3.96 28.68
C VAL A 692 -43.02 -3.60 29.08
N THR A 693 -43.24 -2.31 29.34
CA THR A 693 -44.60 -1.74 29.42
C THR A 693 -45.30 -1.82 28.05
N PRO A 694 -46.63 -2.04 28.00
CA PRO A 694 -47.35 -2.10 26.74
C PRO A 694 -47.14 -0.85 25.87
N VAL A 695 -46.90 -1.04 24.57
CA VAL A 695 -46.71 0.06 23.62
C VAL A 695 -48.08 0.55 23.16
N ILE A 696 -48.39 1.83 23.41
CA ILE A 696 -49.71 2.43 23.11
C ILE A 696 -49.54 3.49 22.02
N VAL A 697 -50.27 3.34 20.91
CA VAL A 697 -50.27 4.25 19.75
C VAL A 697 -51.71 4.65 19.43
N THR A 698 -51.92 5.86 18.89
CA THR A 698 -53.23 6.31 18.39
C THR A 698 -53.12 6.62 16.91
N ASP A 699 -53.95 5.97 16.10
CA ASP A 699 -53.78 5.90 14.64
C ASP A 699 -55.16 5.83 13.93
N GLY A 700 -55.14 5.61 12.61
CA GLY A 700 -56.30 5.27 11.80
C GLY A 700 -56.73 3.80 11.94
N LEU A 701 -57.17 3.22 10.83
CA LEU A 701 -57.75 1.87 10.79
C LEU A 701 -56.71 0.73 10.68
N THR A 702 -55.42 1.07 10.71
CA THR A 702 -54.27 0.15 10.64
C THR A 702 -53.10 0.70 11.45
N ASN A 703 -52.23 -0.16 11.99
CA ASN A 703 -51.01 0.22 12.70
C ASN A 703 -49.94 -0.91 12.64
N THR A 704 -48.65 -0.59 12.77
CA THR A 704 -47.53 -1.57 12.73
C THR A 704 -46.59 -1.44 13.92
N GLN A 705 -46.05 -2.56 14.42
CA GLN A 705 -45.17 -2.63 15.59
C GLN A 705 -44.16 -3.78 15.42
N SER A 706 -42.95 -3.65 15.99
CA SER A 706 -41.93 -4.73 15.97
C SER A 706 -41.48 -5.23 17.34
N PHE A 707 -40.90 -6.44 17.36
CA PHE A 707 -40.35 -7.11 18.54
C PHE A 707 -39.11 -7.94 18.20
N THR A 708 -38.20 -8.11 19.17
CA THR A 708 -36.97 -8.91 19.09
C THR A 708 -36.90 -9.78 20.34
N TRP A 709 -36.47 -11.04 20.24
CA TRP A 709 -36.38 -11.96 21.38
C TRP A 709 -35.00 -12.61 21.49
N GLU A 710 -34.42 -12.62 22.70
CA GLU A 710 -33.10 -13.21 22.99
C GLU A 710 -33.15 -14.65 23.51
N VAL A 711 -34.35 -15.23 23.66
CA VAL A 711 -34.55 -16.61 24.15
C VAL A 711 -35.42 -17.37 23.17
N SER A 712 -35.00 -18.57 22.79
CA SER A 712 -35.78 -19.44 21.90
C SER A 712 -37.07 -19.97 22.56
N GLY A 713 -37.98 -20.49 21.74
CA GLY A 713 -39.33 -20.91 22.11
C GLY A 713 -40.41 -20.15 21.32
N THR A 714 -41.64 -20.66 21.40
CA THR A 714 -42.81 -19.99 20.84
C THR A 714 -43.12 -18.73 21.65
N LYS A 715 -43.21 -17.59 20.96
CA LYS A 715 -43.57 -16.28 21.51
C LYS A 715 -44.93 -15.85 20.98
N THR A 716 -45.60 -14.98 21.72
CA THR A 716 -46.96 -14.50 21.48
C THR A 716 -46.97 -12.98 21.48
N VAL A 717 -47.46 -12.39 20.39
CA VAL A 717 -47.70 -10.96 20.25
C VAL A 717 -49.21 -10.72 20.31
N THR A 718 -49.66 -9.89 21.23
CA THR A 718 -51.06 -9.48 21.38
C THR A 718 -51.20 -8.01 20.96
N VAL A 719 -52.22 -7.71 20.16
CA VAL A 719 -52.67 -6.34 19.88
C VAL A 719 -54.09 -6.14 20.39
N THR A 720 -54.38 -4.97 20.95
CA THR A 720 -55.73 -4.57 21.40
C THR A 720 -56.10 -3.22 20.80
N ALA A 721 -57.28 -3.10 20.18
CA ALA A 721 -57.76 -1.89 19.53
C ALA A 721 -59.06 -1.35 20.16
N PHE A 722 -59.18 -0.03 20.28
CA PHE A 722 -60.35 0.65 20.86
C PHE A 722 -60.53 2.09 20.34
N ASN A 723 -61.77 2.52 20.08
CA ASN A 723 -62.08 3.86 19.54
C ASN A 723 -63.02 4.71 20.43
N GLY A 724 -63.20 4.35 21.70
CA GLY A 724 -64.13 5.05 22.60
C GLY A 724 -65.59 4.64 22.45
N SER A 725 -65.94 3.75 21.50
CA SER A 725 -67.29 3.18 21.34
C SER A 725 -67.22 1.65 21.33
N GLY A 726 -68.12 0.99 22.07
CA GLY A 726 -68.10 -0.46 22.27
C GLY A 726 -67.09 -0.90 23.33
N GLU A 727 -66.62 -2.15 23.21
CA GLU A 727 -65.58 -2.75 24.07
C GLU A 727 -64.26 -2.85 23.28
N PRO A 728 -63.08 -2.82 23.95
CA PRO A 728 -61.81 -3.10 23.28
C PRO A 728 -61.78 -4.53 22.72
N VAL A 729 -61.16 -4.70 21.56
CA VAL A 729 -61.01 -6.00 20.88
C VAL A 729 -59.54 -6.35 20.72
N SER A 730 -59.20 -7.63 20.88
CA SER A 730 -57.80 -8.10 20.84
C SER A 730 -57.64 -9.27 19.87
N ASP A 731 -56.42 -9.43 19.35
CA ASP A 731 -56.00 -10.59 18.55
C ASP A 731 -54.55 -10.96 18.88
N GLU A 732 -54.19 -12.23 18.66
CA GLU A 732 -52.90 -12.82 19.06
C GLU A 732 -52.19 -13.52 17.89
N PHE A 733 -50.88 -13.31 17.77
CA PHE A 733 -50.03 -13.94 16.77
C PHE A 733 -48.87 -14.69 17.43
N GLN A 734 -48.58 -15.91 16.97
CA GLN A 734 -47.45 -16.70 17.47
C GLN A 734 -46.28 -16.77 16.48
N ILE A 735 -45.07 -16.59 17.01
CA ILE A 735 -43.80 -16.73 16.28
C ILE A 735 -42.90 -17.75 16.99
N ASP A 736 -42.42 -18.75 16.26
CA ASP A 736 -41.49 -19.77 16.77
C ASP A 736 -40.04 -19.27 16.67
N ILE A 737 -39.48 -18.76 17.78
CA ILE A 737 -38.10 -18.26 17.83
C ILE A 737 -37.15 -19.42 18.09
N ARG A 738 -36.14 -19.60 17.25
CA ARG A 738 -35.21 -20.74 17.32
C ARG A 738 -33.81 -20.33 17.76
N SER A 739 -33.20 -21.21 18.54
CA SER A 739 -31.77 -21.23 18.89
C SER A 739 -31.02 -22.11 17.89
N PHE A 740 -29.73 -21.84 17.67
CA PHE A 740 -28.91 -22.57 16.70
C PHE A 740 -27.48 -22.80 17.21
N THR A 741 -27.11 -24.07 17.40
CA THR A 741 -25.73 -24.49 17.60
C THR A 741 -24.99 -24.49 16.27
N ARG A 742 -23.83 -23.84 16.20
CA ARG A 742 -23.00 -23.82 14.99
C ARG A 742 -21.58 -24.26 15.30
N THR A 743 -21.02 -25.13 14.47
CA THR A 743 -19.69 -25.70 14.68
C THR A 743 -18.71 -25.30 13.57
N THR A 744 -17.43 -25.23 13.90
CA THR A 744 -16.30 -25.20 12.94
C THR A 744 -15.17 -26.10 13.42
N THR A 745 -14.26 -26.48 12.54
CA THR A 745 -13.08 -27.30 12.88
C THR A 745 -11.83 -26.52 12.54
N LEU A 746 -10.96 -26.31 13.53
CA LEU A 746 -9.65 -25.70 13.38
C LEU A 746 -8.60 -26.80 13.10
N VAL A 747 -7.68 -26.51 12.19
CA VAL A 747 -6.55 -27.36 11.81
C VAL A 747 -5.31 -26.47 11.75
N SER A 748 -4.16 -26.99 12.21
CA SER A 748 -2.98 -26.17 12.53
C SER A 748 -2.58 -25.19 11.43
N ASP A 749 -2.54 -25.63 10.18
CA ASP A 749 -1.92 -24.86 9.10
C ASP A 749 -2.94 -23.99 8.33
N THR A 750 -4.16 -23.82 8.84
CA THR A 750 -5.28 -23.18 8.11
C THR A 750 -5.95 -22.06 8.91
N ALA A 751 -5.91 -20.84 8.38
CA ALA A 751 -6.70 -19.73 8.90
C ALA A 751 -8.20 -19.96 8.61
N THR A 752 -9.05 -19.71 9.60
CA THR A 752 -10.49 -20.00 9.58
C THR A 752 -11.30 -18.79 10.03
N THR A 753 -12.16 -18.28 9.16
CA THR A 753 -13.18 -17.27 9.53
C THR A 753 -14.51 -17.98 9.81
N PHE A 754 -15.14 -17.62 10.93
CA PHE A 754 -16.34 -18.26 11.44
C PHE A 754 -17.33 -17.20 11.94
N GLU A 755 -18.52 -17.13 11.33
CA GLU A 755 -19.52 -16.09 11.61
C GLU A 755 -20.75 -16.64 12.34
N PRO A 756 -20.63 -17.16 13.57
CA PRO A 756 -21.59 -18.10 14.17
C PRO A 756 -23.04 -17.61 14.20
N ALA A 757 -23.26 -16.32 14.34
CA ALA A 757 -24.58 -15.68 14.37
C ALA A 757 -24.51 -14.33 13.63
N PRO A 758 -25.65 -13.74 13.22
CA PRO A 758 -25.67 -12.39 12.68
C PRO A 758 -24.91 -11.42 13.59
N ASN A 759 -24.09 -10.57 12.97
CA ASN A 759 -23.26 -9.56 13.61
C ASN A 759 -22.18 -10.10 14.59
N ILE A 760 -21.82 -11.39 14.52
CA ILE A 760 -20.68 -11.96 15.24
C ILE A 760 -19.76 -12.67 14.25
N THR A 761 -18.52 -12.21 14.15
CA THR A 761 -17.47 -12.80 13.29
C THR A 761 -16.25 -13.13 14.13
N ILE A 762 -15.69 -14.32 13.96
CA ILE A 762 -14.53 -14.82 14.70
C ILE A 762 -13.47 -15.23 13.67
N GLN A 763 -12.24 -14.79 13.86
CA GLN A 763 -11.12 -15.04 12.95
C GLN A 763 -10.00 -15.75 13.69
N PHE A 764 -9.77 -17.01 13.32
CA PHE A 764 -8.72 -17.87 13.84
C PHE A 764 -7.55 -17.89 12.82
N PRO A 765 -6.37 -17.31 13.12
CA PRO A 765 -5.21 -17.36 12.23
C PRO A 765 -4.68 -18.79 12.01
N ALA A 766 -3.88 -19.01 10.96
CA ALA A 766 -3.09 -20.23 10.86
C ALA A 766 -2.12 -20.31 12.06
N GLY A 767 -1.98 -21.48 12.65
CA GLY A 767 -1.24 -21.71 13.89
C GLY A 767 -2.05 -21.50 15.17
N THR A 768 -3.35 -21.19 15.11
CA THR A 768 -4.21 -21.03 16.32
C THR A 768 -4.14 -22.25 17.24
N VAL A 769 -4.09 -23.46 16.67
CA VAL A 769 -4.01 -24.74 17.38
C VAL A 769 -2.87 -25.59 16.82
N SER A 770 -2.20 -26.38 17.65
CA SER A 770 -1.13 -27.30 17.23
C SER A 770 -1.66 -28.60 16.62
N ASP A 771 -2.90 -28.97 16.94
CA ASP A 771 -3.61 -30.17 16.48
C ASP A 771 -5.08 -29.84 16.16
N THR A 772 -5.84 -30.79 15.63
CA THR A 772 -7.24 -30.52 15.20
C THR A 772 -8.19 -30.34 16.40
N VAL A 773 -8.92 -29.22 16.43
CA VAL A 773 -9.91 -28.89 17.49
C VAL A 773 -11.24 -28.52 16.86
N ASN A 774 -12.34 -29.11 17.34
CA ASN A 774 -13.70 -28.71 16.99
C ASN A 774 -14.16 -27.60 17.93
N ILE A 775 -14.69 -26.51 17.37
CA ILE A 775 -15.23 -25.37 18.09
C ILE A 775 -16.74 -25.35 17.89
N GLU A 776 -17.49 -25.40 18.98
CA GLU A 776 -18.93 -25.17 19.02
C GLU A 776 -19.21 -23.74 19.50
N PHE A 777 -19.97 -22.98 18.71
CA PHE A 777 -20.69 -21.81 19.20
C PHE A 777 -22.08 -22.22 19.69
N SER A 778 -22.40 -21.80 20.91
CA SER A 778 -23.71 -21.96 21.52
C SER A 778 -24.29 -20.60 21.93
N ASP A 779 -25.59 -20.46 21.79
CA ASP A 779 -26.38 -19.33 22.31
C ASP A 779 -26.93 -19.60 23.73
N THR A 780 -26.76 -20.82 24.25
CA THR A 780 -27.47 -21.30 25.44
C THR A 780 -26.81 -20.80 26.74
N PHE A 781 -27.59 -20.36 27.75
CA PHE A 781 -27.09 -19.76 29.00
C PHE A 781 -27.37 -20.62 30.23
N THR A 782 -26.42 -20.65 31.18
CA THR A 782 -26.58 -21.32 32.48
C THR A 782 -26.05 -20.52 33.68
N ARG A 783 -25.35 -19.39 33.48
CA ARG A 783 -24.77 -18.56 34.55
C ARG A 783 -25.61 -17.29 34.77
N PRO A 784 -25.50 -16.59 35.91
CA PRO A 784 -26.01 -15.23 36.05
C PRO A 784 -25.05 -14.20 35.40
N LEU A 785 -25.57 -13.04 35.01
CA LEU A 785 -24.80 -11.90 34.50
C LEU A 785 -23.95 -11.24 35.62
N PRO A 786 -22.96 -10.39 35.27
CA PRO A 786 -22.33 -9.47 36.22
C PRO A 786 -23.37 -8.58 36.94
N GLU A 787 -23.16 -8.28 38.23
CA GLU A 787 -24.10 -7.47 39.02
C GLU A 787 -24.29 -6.07 38.44
N ASN A 788 -25.54 -5.58 38.40
CA ASN A 788 -25.92 -4.27 37.88
C ASN A 788 -25.51 -4.05 36.42
N THR A 789 -25.75 -5.06 35.56
CA THR A 789 -25.51 -4.95 34.11
C THR A 789 -26.69 -5.45 33.28
N VAL A 790 -26.93 -4.80 32.15
CA VAL A 790 -27.92 -5.18 31.13
C VAL A 790 -27.18 -5.87 29.98
N LEU A 791 -27.66 -7.05 29.57
CA LEU A 791 -27.08 -7.82 28.48
C LEU A 791 -27.41 -7.20 27.11
N LEU A 792 -26.37 -6.99 26.29
CA LEU A 792 -26.50 -6.58 24.89
C LEU A 792 -26.21 -7.73 23.90
N ARG A 793 -25.19 -8.55 24.18
CA ARG A 793 -24.85 -9.71 23.34
C ARG A 793 -24.12 -10.79 24.14
N ARG A 794 -24.19 -12.02 23.68
CA ARG A 794 -23.57 -13.17 24.34
C ARG A 794 -22.95 -14.14 23.33
N ILE A 795 -21.81 -14.70 23.70
CA ILE A 795 -20.98 -15.58 22.87
C ILE A 795 -20.54 -16.74 23.77
N VAL A 796 -20.78 -17.99 23.37
CA VAL A 796 -20.23 -19.16 24.06
C VAL A 796 -19.40 -19.95 23.07
N LEU A 797 -18.12 -20.16 23.38
CA LEU A 797 -17.23 -21.01 22.60
C LEU A 797 -16.82 -22.22 23.45
N LEU A 798 -17.04 -23.41 22.92
CA LEU A 798 -16.65 -24.68 23.54
C LEU A 798 -15.70 -25.40 22.58
N GLY A 799 -14.53 -25.82 23.07
CA GLY A 799 -13.58 -26.61 22.30
C GLY A 799 -13.60 -28.08 22.70
N GLU A 800 -13.52 -28.99 21.72
CA GLU A 800 -13.22 -30.41 21.92
C GLU A 800 -12.16 -30.88 20.92
N ASP A 801 -11.17 -31.64 21.39
CA ASP A 801 -10.17 -32.28 20.53
C ASP A 801 -10.75 -33.49 19.76
N THR A 802 -9.93 -34.12 18.91
CA THR A 802 -10.37 -35.31 18.15
C THR A 802 -10.61 -36.57 18.98
N GLU A 803 -10.21 -36.59 20.26
CA GLU A 803 -10.47 -37.69 21.21
C GLU A 803 -11.71 -37.42 22.09
N GLY A 804 -12.29 -36.21 22.01
CA GLY A 804 -13.45 -35.76 22.79
C GLY A 804 -13.08 -35.20 24.17
N ALA A 805 -11.84 -34.75 24.37
CA ALA A 805 -11.46 -34.01 25.57
C ALA A 805 -11.72 -32.50 25.39
N THR A 806 -12.23 -31.85 26.44
CA THR A 806 -12.54 -30.42 26.41
C THR A 806 -11.27 -29.57 26.34
N VAL A 807 -11.23 -28.67 25.36
CA VAL A 807 -10.16 -27.69 25.13
C VAL A 807 -10.66 -26.32 25.60
N SER A 808 -10.03 -25.77 26.66
CA SER A 808 -10.39 -24.48 27.25
C SER A 808 -9.65 -23.28 26.65
N SER A 809 -8.60 -23.52 25.86
CA SER A 809 -7.77 -22.47 25.25
C SER A 809 -7.03 -22.97 24.02
N THR A 810 -6.73 -22.05 23.10
CA THR A 810 -5.91 -22.24 21.90
C THR A 810 -4.44 -21.91 22.15
N ASP A 811 -3.54 -22.36 21.28
CA ASP A 811 -2.09 -22.13 21.39
C ASP A 811 -1.69 -20.70 21.06
N ASN A 812 -2.39 -20.08 20.10
CA ASN A 812 -2.27 -18.65 19.77
C ASN A 812 -3.63 -17.93 19.88
N GLU A 813 -3.59 -16.61 19.97
CA GLU A 813 -4.80 -15.77 20.04
C GLU A 813 -5.56 -15.72 18.71
N PHE A 814 -6.88 -15.56 18.82
CA PHE A 814 -7.82 -15.32 17.74
C PHE A 814 -8.64 -14.06 18.04
N GLN A 815 -9.25 -13.47 17.00
CA GLN A 815 -10.02 -12.24 17.13
C GLN A 815 -11.52 -12.50 17.08
N VAL A 816 -12.27 -11.79 17.94
CA VAL A 816 -13.73 -11.78 17.97
C VAL A 816 -14.22 -10.38 17.64
N PHE A 817 -15.16 -10.28 16.70
CA PHE A 817 -15.82 -9.05 16.26
C PHE A 817 -17.32 -9.15 16.58
N VAL A 818 -17.86 -8.08 17.16
CA VAL A 818 -19.28 -7.95 17.51
C VAL A 818 -19.80 -6.63 16.99
N ILE A 819 -20.93 -6.64 16.25
CA ILE A 819 -21.58 -5.44 15.73
C ILE A 819 -22.94 -5.27 16.42
N LEU A 820 -23.16 -4.13 17.07
CA LEU A 820 -24.43 -3.76 17.68
C LEU A 820 -25.07 -2.59 16.91
N ASP A 821 -26.40 -2.58 16.86
CA ASP A 821 -27.16 -1.41 16.41
C ASP A 821 -27.19 -0.40 17.57
N GLU A 822 -26.97 0.89 17.30
CA GLU A 822 -26.98 1.91 18.36
C GLU A 822 -28.34 1.99 19.07
N SER A 823 -29.43 1.61 18.39
CA SER A 823 -30.78 1.53 18.97
C SER A 823 -31.01 0.39 19.97
N VAL A 824 -30.06 -0.54 20.16
CA VAL A 824 -30.14 -1.53 21.26
C VAL A 824 -29.50 -1.05 22.56
N LEU A 825 -28.87 0.12 22.56
CA LEU A 825 -28.40 0.76 23.79
C LEU A 825 -29.58 1.36 24.58
N PRO A 826 -29.67 1.14 25.91
CA PRO A 826 -30.60 1.87 26.77
C PRO A 826 -30.42 3.40 26.66
N ASP A 827 -31.53 4.13 26.73
CA ASP A 827 -31.54 5.60 26.68
C ASP A 827 -30.52 6.21 27.65
N GLY A 828 -29.62 7.05 27.12
CA GLY A 828 -28.58 7.71 27.89
C GLY A 828 -27.29 6.88 28.11
N THR A 829 -27.21 5.65 27.60
CA THR A 829 -25.94 4.92 27.45
C THR A 829 -25.33 5.16 26.07
N THR A 830 -24.01 5.11 26.00
CA THR A 830 -23.21 5.32 24.79
C THR A 830 -22.40 4.08 24.44
N SER A 831 -21.77 4.08 23.26
CA SER A 831 -20.79 3.04 22.90
C SER A 831 -19.60 2.94 23.87
N GLU A 832 -19.32 4.00 24.63
CA GLU A 832 -18.24 4.00 25.62
C GLU A 832 -18.58 3.19 26.87
N ASP A 833 -19.87 3.08 27.20
CA ASP A 833 -20.41 2.34 28.35
C ASP A 833 -20.48 0.82 28.14
N VAL A 834 -20.22 0.35 26.91
CA VAL A 834 -20.27 -1.08 26.57
C VAL A 834 -19.04 -1.82 27.10
N LEU A 835 -19.28 -2.77 28.01
CA LEU A 835 -18.28 -3.60 28.67
C LEU A 835 -18.32 -5.03 28.12
N ILE A 836 -17.16 -5.67 27.97
CA ILE A 836 -17.05 -7.07 27.58
C ILE A 836 -16.42 -7.87 28.72
N TYR A 837 -17.10 -8.90 29.20
CA TYR A 837 -16.57 -9.83 30.21
C TYR A 837 -16.38 -11.22 29.61
N TYR A 838 -15.36 -11.94 30.08
CA TYR A 838 -15.20 -13.39 29.86
C TYR A 838 -15.33 -14.15 31.18
N TRP A 839 -15.67 -15.44 31.10
CA TRP A 839 -15.74 -16.31 32.26
C TRP A 839 -14.41 -17.07 32.48
N ASP A 840 -13.77 -16.89 33.65
CA ASP A 840 -12.45 -17.48 33.96
C ASP A 840 -12.52 -18.91 34.53
N GLY A 841 -13.72 -19.44 34.75
CA GLY A 841 -13.98 -20.69 35.47
C GLY A 841 -14.71 -20.49 36.80
N SER A 842 -14.54 -19.32 37.43
CA SER A 842 -15.01 -18.98 38.77
C SER A 842 -15.78 -17.65 38.87
N ALA A 843 -15.45 -16.66 38.03
CA ALA A 843 -16.04 -15.33 38.01
C ALA A 843 -16.04 -14.73 36.59
N TRP A 844 -16.78 -13.63 36.44
CA TRP A 844 -16.68 -12.75 35.27
C TRP A 844 -15.48 -11.81 35.41
N VAL A 845 -14.63 -11.77 34.39
CA VAL A 845 -13.44 -10.91 34.31
C VAL A 845 -13.61 -9.94 33.14
N LEU A 846 -13.37 -8.65 33.39
CA LEU A 846 -13.49 -7.60 32.38
C LEU A 846 -12.35 -7.68 31.36
N ILE A 847 -12.64 -7.42 30.08
CA ILE A 847 -11.66 -7.21 29.03
C ILE A 847 -11.43 -5.70 28.92
N ASP A 848 -10.26 -5.23 29.34
CA ASP A 848 -9.91 -3.80 29.33
C ASP A 848 -9.42 -3.33 27.94
N ASP A 849 -8.92 -4.24 27.10
CA ASP A 849 -8.36 -3.95 25.76
C ASP A 849 -9.38 -4.31 24.66
N VAL A 850 -10.41 -3.47 24.52
CA VAL A 850 -11.46 -3.60 23.49
C VAL A 850 -11.26 -2.51 22.44
N ASN A 851 -10.99 -2.92 21.20
CA ASN A 851 -10.90 -1.99 20.08
C ASN A 851 -12.31 -1.56 19.66
N ARG A 852 -12.50 -0.25 19.49
CA ARG A 852 -13.78 0.42 19.20
C ARG A 852 -13.68 1.25 17.91
N PRO A 853 -13.52 0.63 16.73
CA PRO A 853 -13.39 1.34 15.45
C PRO A 853 -14.66 2.16 15.14
N GLY A 854 -14.51 3.48 15.13
CA GLY A 854 -15.63 4.41 14.95
C GLY A 854 -16.12 4.51 13.50
N LEU A 855 -17.29 3.95 13.23
CA LEU A 855 -18.08 4.22 12.02
C LEU A 855 -19.53 4.52 12.41
N ALA A 856 -20.18 5.42 11.68
CA ALA A 856 -21.53 5.86 11.99
C ALA A 856 -22.57 4.75 11.73
N GLN A 857 -23.58 4.67 12.61
CA GLN A 857 -24.77 3.80 12.55
C GLN A 857 -24.58 2.30 12.89
N ALA A 858 -23.38 1.82 13.23
CA ALA A 858 -23.20 0.48 13.81
C ALA A 858 -21.99 0.42 14.75
N LEU A 859 -22.23 0.03 16.00
CA LEU A 859 -21.21 -0.04 17.05
C LEU A 859 -20.43 -1.34 16.92
N THR A 860 -19.21 -1.26 16.40
CA THR A 860 -18.32 -2.42 16.23
C THR A 860 -17.33 -2.49 17.38
N PHE A 861 -17.23 -3.66 18.00
CA PHE A 861 -16.29 -3.97 19.07
C PHE A 861 -15.44 -5.18 18.65
N SER A 862 -14.14 -5.15 18.91
CA SER A 862 -13.32 -6.35 18.79
C SER A 862 -12.33 -6.54 19.93
N PHE A 863 -12.01 -7.80 20.21
CA PHE A 863 -11.04 -8.21 21.21
C PHE A 863 -10.26 -9.45 20.74
N SER A 864 -9.00 -9.55 21.16
CA SER A 864 -8.18 -10.75 20.99
C SER A 864 -8.29 -11.65 22.22
N THR A 865 -8.28 -12.97 22.02
CA THR A 865 -8.20 -13.93 23.13
C THR A 865 -7.70 -15.27 22.63
N ASN A 866 -7.13 -16.09 23.51
CA ASN A 866 -6.90 -17.52 23.25
C ASN A 866 -7.86 -18.42 24.06
N LEU A 867 -8.92 -17.86 24.68
CA LEU A 867 -9.81 -18.62 25.58
C LEU A 867 -11.06 -19.12 24.84
N LEU A 868 -11.33 -20.43 24.97
CA LEU A 868 -12.56 -21.06 24.52
C LEU A 868 -13.52 -21.12 25.71
N THR A 869 -14.21 -20.00 25.92
CA THR A 869 -15.07 -19.78 27.08
C THR A 869 -16.32 -18.97 26.70
N GLU A 870 -17.04 -18.54 27.72
CA GLU A 870 -18.22 -17.70 27.64
C GLU A 870 -17.87 -16.22 27.75
N PHE A 871 -18.43 -15.39 26.88
CA PHE A 871 -18.28 -13.94 26.86
C PHE A 871 -19.65 -13.25 26.86
N VAL A 872 -19.77 -12.13 27.56
CA VAL A 872 -20.96 -11.25 27.55
C VAL A 872 -20.55 -9.82 27.23
N VAL A 873 -21.33 -9.19 26.36
CA VAL A 873 -21.28 -7.76 26.04
C VAL A 873 -22.46 -7.12 26.76
N VAL A 874 -22.19 -6.16 27.63
CA VAL A 874 -23.16 -5.60 28.57
C VAL A 874 -22.99 -4.08 28.71
N VAL A 875 -23.98 -3.39 29.29
CA VAL A 875 -23.85 -2.01 29.80
C VAL A 875 -24.24 -1.94 31.28
N PRO A 876 -23.75 -0.96 32.05
CA PRO A 876 -24.22 -0.72 33.41
C PRO A 876 -25.73 -0.49 33.51
N GLU A 877 -26.37 -1.10 34.49
CA GLU A 877 -27.79 -0.90 34.80
C GLU A 877 -28.01 0.48 35.42
N GLN A 878 -28.61 1.40 34.66
CA GLN A 878 -28.82 2.79 35.09
C GLN A 878 -29.91 2.89 36.15
N THR A 879 -29.53 3.18 37.40
CA THR A 879 -30.48 3.32 38.50
C THR A 879 -31.16 4.70 38.52
N ASN A 880 -32.04 4.99 37.57
CA ASN A 880 -33.33 5.69 37.77
C ASN A 880 -34.03 6.16 36.47
N GLU A 881 -35.36 6.12 36.55
CA GLU A 881 -36.38 6.81 35.74
C GLU A 881 -36.67 6.28 34.31
N ASN A 882 -37.93 5.86 34.14
CA ASN A 882 -38.57 5.35 32.92
C ASN A 882 -38.34 6.25 31.70
N PHE A 883 -38.29 5.68 30.47
CA PHE A 883 -39.13 6.08 29.32
C PHE A 883 -39.20 4.98 28.23
N VAL A 884 -39.78 5.28 27.06
CA VAL A 884 -40.58 4.36 26.20
C VAL A 884 -39.79 3.75 25.02
N TYR A 885 -39.90 2.43 24.82
CA TYR A 885 -39.46 1.72 23.62
C TYR A 885 -40.32 2.05 22.38
N LEU A 886 -39.69 2.35 21.23
CA LEU A 886 -40.33 2.42 19.90
C LEU A 886 -39.45 1.74 18.82
N PRO A 887 -39.91 0.64 18.18
CA PRO A 887 -39.09 -0.12 17.22
C PRO A 887 -39.58 -0.14 15.75
N LEU A 888 -38.60 0.03 14.83
CA LEU A 888 -38.57 -0.31 13.38
C LEU A 888 -39.49 0.42 12.37
N VAL A 889 -38.90 0.77 11.20
CA VAL A 889 -39.07 0.06 9.90
C VAL A 889 -37.76 0.10 9.09
N ARG A 890 -37.46 -0.96 8.32
CA ARG A 890 -36.25 -1.20 7.48
C ARG A 890 -36.61 -1.22 5.99
N ARG A 891 -35.68 -0.91 5.05
CA ARG A 891 -35.82 -1.42 3.66
C ARG A 891 -34.53 -1.86 2.93
N ILE A 892 -34.66 -3.06 2.35
CA ILE A 892 -33.70 -4.01 1.72
C ILE A 892 -33.89 -4.01 0.18
N VAL A 893 -32.97 -4.37 -0.74
CA VAL A 893 -31.48 -4.59 -0.87
C VAL A 893 -31.23 -4.77 -2.38
N ALA A 894 -30.04 -4.49 -2.93
CA ALA A 894 -29.64 -5.07 -4.23
C ALA A 894 -28.11 -5.25 -4.48
N ALA A 895 -27.49 -6.24 -3.82
CA ALA A 895 -26.42 -7.14 -4.34
C ALA A 895 -25.08 -6.51 -4.87
N PRO A 896 -24.01 -7.28 -5.19
CA PRO A 896 -23.88 -8.74 -5.30
C PRO A 896 -24.06 -9.51 -3.99
#